data_AF-A0A0Q0XS85-F1
#
_entry.id   AF-A0A0Q0XS85-F1
#
_cell.length_a   1.000
_cell.length_b   1.000
_cell.length_c   1.000
_cell.angle_alpha   90.00
_cell.angle_beta   90.00
_cell.angle_gamma   90.00
#
_symmetry.space_group_name_H-M   'P 1'
#
loop_
_entity.id
_entity.type
_entity.pdbx_description
1 polymer ?
#
loop_
_entity_poly.entity_id
_entity_poly.type
_entity_poly.pdbx_seq_one_letter_code
_entity_poly.pdbx_strand_id
1 'polypeptide(L)'
;MNTSLSKHLLLAFVIGSLFSCERELERYELLTTERCASDNVVIDPFVVSDFECQSNVEINGVEVIRNPSETGENTSKFVGEYIDGSSATDALTIDFNGGLDLSTNATFTFKVKTSITGTLEIQLTGDPSGMAIYDVIIAGNDRWVTYEVDLLDERDKTYDQINLVFNSGIENNGNDIYLIDDIKFDPTVDPCEDVVADLSIISDFECQQNYFLGADPAQTSVEIIDNPFIRGINQSTQVGEYIDNGTEAFDNLQINFDDSIDLSENASFTLKVYSTNTGPITVKLEGGSQEIERTNVISRVNQWVEYSFDFTEAVGNGNDTMVIFFNAGSTNGTMADTYLIDDLSFEPFVDPCEGVTQDLSIISDFECQQNYVLNPALVTVVDNIDPDGINTSDIIGAYIDNGTIAFDNLIIDLEMPINLSENSLFTIMIYSTQTAPLIARLEGGTTPLEVTSNITEINEWVQYTFDFSSVIGEGNDTLILFFNAGAEDGTENDVYYIDNLQFESNPCSVVAEDCTGVAPDLSIISDFNCQQNYHLGAVPTVDDAPVVDNPNIDCINRSANVGRYTDNGTDPFDNLFIDLEGPFDLSTNSTLKIKILSNVQAPVPVLAKLEGGTPLEVFADITVTGEWTELSFDFSDAIGDGNNALVLFVNAGETNMSTADIYFLDDIRFEAP
;
A
#
# COMPACT_ATOMS: atom_id res chain seq x y z
N MET A 1 39.76 4.83 -94.70
CA MET A 1 40.26 3.94 -95.76
C MET A 1 40.09 2.50 -95.31
N ASN A 2 39.22 1.78 -96.01
CA ASN A 2 39.23 0.34 -96.31
C ASN A 2 39.44 -0.71 -95.19
N THR A 3 38.31 -1.35 -94.85
CA THR A 3 38.00 -2.79 -94.96
C THR A 3 39.06 -3.83 -94.58
N SER A 4 38.66 -4.75 -93.68
CA SER A 4 38.68 -6.20 -93.95
C SER A 4 37.85 -6.98 -92.92
N LEU A 5 37.04 -7.94 -93.44
CA LEU A 5 36.68 -9.29 -92.95
C LEU A 5 36.46 -9.51 -91.43
N SER A 6 35.60 -10.41 -90.95
CA SER A 6 34.66 -11.39 -91.50
C SER A 6 34.20 -12.15 -90.26
N LYS A 7 32.88 -12.28 -90.07
CA LYS A 7 32.21 -13.14 -89.08
C LYS A 7 32.64 -12.85 -87.64
N HIS A 8 31.70 -12.36 -86.83
CA HIS A 8 31.23 -12.97 -85.58
C HIS A 8 30.34 -11.92 -84.89
N LEU A 9 29.27 -12.42 -84.30
CA LEU A 9 28.49 -11.74 -83.27
C LEU A 9 27.62 -10.54 -83.70
N LEU A 10 26.44 -10.87 -84.20
CA LEU A 10 25.16 -10.19 -83.96
C LEU A 10 24.13 -11.11 -84.65
N LEU A 11 22.96 -11.43 -84.15
CA LEU A 11 22.06 -10.75 -83.25
C LEU A 11 20.91 -11.78 -83.09
N ALA A 12 20.67 -12.26 -81.89
CA ALA A 12 19.44 -12.01 -81.14
C ALA A 12 18.16 -12.66 -81.70
N PHE A 13 17.34 -13.10 -80.74
CA PHE A 13 16.04 -13.75 -80.86
C PHE A 13 16.07 -15.25 -81.15
N VAL A 14 15.52 -15.99 -80.19
CA VAL A 14 15.31 -17.44 -80.15
C VAL A 14 16.55 -18.24 -79.74
N ILE A 15 16.82 -18.29 -78.43
CA ILE A 15 17.27 -19.44 -77.61
C ILE A 15 17.48 -18.85 -76.21
N GLY A 16 16.40 -18.82 -75.43
CA GLY A 16 16.39 -18.35 -74.04
C GLY A 16 15.37 -19.13 -73.22
N SER A 17 15.14 -20.39 -73.59
CA SER A 17 14.07 -21.21 -73.04
C SER A 17 14.42 -22.70 -72.98
N LEU A 18 15.71 -23.06 -72.84
CA LEU A 18 16.14 -24.46 -72.65
C LEU A 18 17.42 -24.65 -71.81
N PHE A 19 17.83 -23.69 -70.97
CA PHE A 19 18.89 -23.90 -69.96
C PHE A 19 18.69 -22.97 -68.75
N SER A 20 17.74 -23.31 -67.89
CA SER A 20 17.74 -22.89 -66.47
C SER A 20 16.70 -23.71 -65.72
N CYS A 21 17.07 -24.94 -65.37
CA CYS A 21 16.52 -25.72 -64.27
C CYS A 21 17.54 -26.81 -63.88
N GLU A 22 18.82 -26.41 -63.76
CA GLU A 22 19.66 -27.01 -62.72
C GLU A 22 19.54 -26.06 -61.53
N ARG A 23 18.37 -26.09 -60.89
CA ARG A 23 18.31 -25.70 -59.50
C ARG A 23 19.04 -26.82 -58.78
N GLU A 24 20.15 -26.48 -58.14
CA GLU A 24 20.71 -27.30 -57.08
C GLU A 24 19.53 -27.78 -56.23
N LEU A 25 19.33 -29.10 -56.18
CA LEU A 25 18.71 -29.70 -55.01
C LEU A 25 19.71 -29.37 -53.90
N GLU A 26 19.56 -28.19 -53.28
CA GLU A 26 19.98 -28.00 -51.91
C GLU A 26 19.44 -29.22 -51.18
N ARG A 27 20.37 -30.06 -50.76
CA ARG A 27 20.10 -31.19 -49.91
C ARG A 27 19.52 -30.56 -48.66
N TYR A 28 18.19 -30.50 -48.57
CA TYR A 28 17.51 -30.15 -47.33
C TYR A 28 18.19 -30.98 -46.25
N GLU A 29 18.79 -30.32 -45.25
CA GLU A 29 19.10 -31.02 -44.03
C GLU A 29 17.79 -31.65 -43.58
N LEU A 30 17.77 -32.99 -43.53
CA LEU A 30 16.72 -33.68 -42.79
C LEU A 30 16.75 -33.04 -41.40
N LEU A 31 15.72 -32.28 -41.06
CA LEU A 31 15.54 -31.78 -39.71
C LEU A 31 15.59 -33.00 -38.80
N THR A 32 16.72 -33.20 -38.14
CA THR A 32 16.85 -34.18 -37.07
C THR A 32 16.09 -33.58 -35.91
N THR A 33 14.79 -33.81 -35.86
CA THR A 33 14.00 -33.52 -34.66
C THR A 33 14.56 -34.39 -33.54
N GLU A 34 15.28 -33.79 -32.62
CA GLU A 34 15.71 -34.46 -31.41
C GLU A 34 14.51 -34.64 -30.48
N ARG A 35 14.43 -35.80 -29.85
CA ARG A 35 13.50 -36.03 -28.74
C ARG A 35 13.91 -35.10 -27.60
N CYS A 36 12.94 -34.45 -26.96
CA CYS A 36 13.18 -33.49 -25.89
C CYS A 36 14.00 -32.25 -26.28
N ALA A 37 13.71 -31.63 -27.43
CA ALA A 37 14.43 -30.43 -27.87
C ALA A 37 14.15 -29.14 -27.04
N SER A 38 13.31 -29.21 -26.01
CA SER A 38 12.99 -28.10 -25.10
C SER A 38 13.53 -28.38 -23.70
N ASP A 39 14.33 -27.46 -23.16
CA ASP A 39 14.96 -27.57 -21.83
C ASP A 39 14.02 -27.22 -20.65
N ASN A 40 12.76 -26.82 -20.92
CA ASN A 40 11.81 -26.30 -19.92
C ASN A 40 10.55 -27.19 -19.78
N VAL A 41 10.71 -28.47 -19.44
CA VAL A 41 9.57 -29.34 -19.13
C VAL A 41 9.39 -29.40 -17.62
N VAL A 42 8.24 -28.91 -17.13
CA VAL A 42 7.83 -29.04 -15.73
C VAL A 42 7.32 -30.47 -15.53
N ILE A 43 7.94 -31.22 -14.63
CA ILE A 43 7.57 -32.62 -14.37
C ILE A 43 6.19 -32.65 -13.71
N ASP A 44 5.20 -33.22 -14.40
CA ASP A 44 3.91 -33.60 -13.83
C ASP A 44 3.97 -35.06 -13.33
N PRO A 45 3.88 -35.32 -12.01
CA PRO A 45 3.99 -36.67 -11.46
C PRO A 45 2.88 -37.64 -11.89
N PHE A 46 1.77 -37.13 -12.45
CA PHE A 46 0.62 -37.95 -12.86
C PHE A 46 0.69 -38.40 -14.33
N VAL A 47 1.64 -37.90 -15.12
CA VAL A 47 1.92 -38.46 -16.45
C VAL A 47 2.82 -39.69 -16.29
N VAL A 48 2.40 -40.82 -16.85
CA VAL A 48 3.19 -42.04 -16.92
C VAL A 48 4.24 -41.90 -18.03
N SER A 49 3.78 -41.61 -19.26
CA SER A 49 4.64 -41.34 -20.41
C SER A 49 3.87 -40.59 -21.51
N ASP A 50 4.45 -39.50 -22.00
CA ASP A 50 4.07 -38.80 -23.25
C ASP A 50 4.92 -39.26 -24.46
N PHE A 51 5.85 -40.20 -24.24
CA PHE A 51 6.84 -40.70 -25.20
C PHE A 51 7.71 -39.62 -25.90
N GLU A 52 7.57 -38.36 -25.48
CA GLU A 52 8.37 -37.21 -25.83
C GLU A 52 9.34 -36.93 -24.68
N CYS A 53 9.00 -35.97 -23.82
CA CYS A 53 9.91 -35.41 -22.82
C CYS A 53 9.71 -36.00 -21.43
N GLN A 54 8.52 -36.51 -21.14
CA GLN A 54 8.13 -36.94 -19.81
C GLN A 54 7.82 -38.43 -19.82
N SER A 55 8.72 -39.22 -19.23
CA SER A 55 8.61 -40.67 -19.08
C SER A 55 8.90 -41.02 -17.63
N ASN A 56 7.98 -40.65 -16.74
CA ASN A 56 8.15 -40.81 -15.29
C ASN A 56 8.17 -42.28 -14.86
N VAL A 57 7.50 -43.14 -15.63
CA VAL A 57 7.49 -44.59 -15.41
C VAL A 57 8.04 -45.29 -16.65
N GLU A 58 8.93 -46.26 -16.46
CA GLU A 58 9.48 -47.06 -17.55
C GLU A 58 8.44 -48.08 -18.02
N ILE A 59 8.08 -48.00 -19.31
CA ILE A 59 7.14 -48.92 -19.95
C ILE A 59 7.92 -49.93 -20.78
N ASN A 60 7.90 -51.20 -20.36
CA ASN A 60 8.64 -52.27 -21.03
C ASN A 60 7.87 -52.78 -22.27
N GLY A 61 8.61 -53.14 -23.33
CA GLY A 61 8.02 -53.73 -24.54
C GLY A 61 7.44 -52.72 -25.53
N VAL A 62 7.71 -51.43 -25.36
CA VAL A 62 7.30 -50.35 -26.27
C VAL A 62 8.53 -49.73 -26.93
N GLU A 63 8.52 -49.62 -28.25
CA GLU A 63 9.55 -48.90 -29.00
C GLU A 63 9.08 -47.46 -29.26
N VAL A 64 9.89 -46.46 -28.90
CA VAL A 64 9.56 -45.05 -29.20
C VAL A 64 9.90 -44.76 -30.65
N ILE A 65 8.89 -44.44 -31.45
CA ILE A 65 9.01 -44.14 -32.87
C ILE A 65 8.57 -42.71 -33.18
N ARG A 66 8.87 -42.23 -34.40
CA ARG A 66 8.27 -40.99 -34.90
C ARG A 66 6.79 -41.20 -35.15
N ASN A 67 5.95 -40.28 -34.68
CA ASN A 67 4.52 -40.33 -34.89
C ASN A 67 4.24 -40.38 -36.41
N PRO A 68 3.66 -41.47 -36.94
CA PRO A 68 3.40 -41.58 -38.36
C PRO A 68 2.27 -40.64 -38.83
N SER A 69 1.60 -39.96 -37.88
CA SER A 69 0.41 -39.14 -38.12
C SER A 69 0.24 -38.07 -37.03
N GLU A 70 1.00 -36.97 -37.13
CA GLU A 70 0.94 -35.77 -36.26
C GLU A 70 -0.31 -34.92 -36.55
N THR A 71 -1.51 -35.51 -36.51
CA THR A 71 -2.78 -34.86 -36.89
C THR A 71 -3.96 -35.34 -36.06
N GLY A 72 -4.93 -34.46 -35.82
CA GLY A 72 -6.13 -34.76 -35.04
C GLY A 72 -5.86 -34.58 -33.54
N GLU A 73 -6.40 -35.47 -32.71
CA GLU A 73 -6.30 -35.44 -31.24
C GLU A 73 -4.86 -35.63 -30.69
N ASN A 74 -3.91 -36.04 -31.54
CA ASN A 74 -2.51 -36.21 -31.17
C ASN A 74 -1.62 -35.56 -32.22
N THR A 75 -0.85 -34.56 -31.77
CA THR A 75 0.13 -33.81 -32.56
C THR A 75 1.56 -34.02 -32.07
N SER A 76 1.80 -34.96 -31.15
CA SER A 76 3.12 -35.32 -30.61
C SER A 76 4.04 -35.82 -31.72
N LYS A 77 5.34 -35.50 -31.65
CA LYS A 77 6.32 -35.90 -32.69
C LYS A 77 6.80 -37.33 -32.52
N PHE A 78 6.75 -37.85 -31.29
CA PHE A 78 7.14 -39.20 -30.92
C PHE A 78 5.99 -39.89 -30.17
N VAL A 79 5.87 -41.20 -30.37
CA VAL A 79 4.83 -42.04 -29.75
C VAL A 79 5.41 -43.42 -29.43
N GLY A 80 4.75 -44.17 -28.56
CA GLY A 80 5.08 -45.56 -28.30
C GLY A 80 4.48 -46.51 -29.35
N GLU A 81 5.26 -47.45 -29.87
CA GLU A 81 4.81 -48.58 -30.66
C GLU A 81 4.87 -49.86 -29.82
N TYR A 82 3.71 -50.47 -29.58
CA TYR A 82 3.58 -51.78 -28.95
C TYR A 82 3.19 -52.83 -30.00
N ILE A 83 3.93 -53.94 -30.04
CA ILE A 83 3.62 -55.11 -30.87
C ILE A 83 3.05 -56.19 -29.95
N ASP A 84 1.77 -56.46 -30.13
CA ASP A 84 1.04 -57.47 -29.37
C ASP A 84 1.46 -58.89 -29.82
N GLY A 85 1.67 -59.75 -28.83
CA GLY A 85 2.15 -61.11 -29.05
C GLY A 85 1.02 -62.07 -29.45
N SER A 86 1.36 -63.33 -29.77
CA SER A 86 0.39 -64.29 -30.29
C SER A 86 -0.59 -64.87 -29.26
N SER A 87 -0.35 -64.65 -27.96
CA SER A 87 -1.19 -65.17 -26.88
C SER A 87 -2.39 -64.26 -26.65
N ALA A 88 -3.55 -64.83 -26.36
CA ALA A 88 -4.77 -64.10 -26.00
C ALA A 88 -4.70 -63.31 -24.67
N THR A 89 -3.54 -63.33 -24.01
CA THR A 89 -3.28 -62.70 -22.71
C THR A 89 -1.96 -61.94 -22.70
N ASP A 90 -1.37 -61.69 -23.88
CA ASP A 90 -0.19 -60.84 -23.96
C ASP A 90 -0.59 -59.41 -23.56
N ALA A 91 0.24 -58.76 -22.77
CA ALA A 91 -0.09 -57.48 -22.16
C ALA A 91 1.08 -56.52 -22.25
N LEU A 92 0.76 -55.24 -22.39
CA LEU A 92 1.68 -54.16 -22.11
C LEU A 92 1.63 -53.85 -20.62
N THR A 93 2.75 -54.05 -19.92
CA THR A 93 2.84 -53.90 -18.46
C THR A 93 3.51 -52.58 -18.08
N ILE A 94 2.86 -51.84 -17.18
CA ILE A 94 3.36 -50.62 -16.55
C ILE A 94 3.57 -50.91 -15.06
N ASP A 95 4.81 -50.76 -14.57
CA ASP A 95 5.19 -51.07 -13.19
C ASP A 95 5.55 -49.79 -12.42
N PHE A 96 4.79 -49.49 -11.36
CA PHE A 96 4.94 -48.28 -10.55
C PHE A 96 5.95 -48.43 -9.40
N ASN A 97 6.63 -49.58 -9.26
CA ASN A 97 7.78 -49.81 -8.37
C ASN A 97 7.61 -49.34 -6.90
N GLY A 98 6.40 -49.37 -6.35
CA GLY A 98 6.15 -48.89 -4.98
C GLY A 98 4.71 -48.50 -4.66
N GLY A 99 3.84 -48.44 -5.66
CA GLY A 99 2.41 -48.20 -5.51
C GLY A 99 1.90 -47.14 -6.49
N LEU A 100 0.65 -47.32 -6.93
CA LEU A 100 -0.11 -46.38 -7.72
C LEU A 100 -1.04 -45.59 -6.79
N ASP A 101 -0.83 -44.28 -6.69
CA ASP A 101 -1.67 -43.38 -5.89
C ASP A 101 -2.81 -42.82 -6.76
N LEU A 102 -4.03 -43.23 -6.43
CA LEU A 102 -5.26 -42.82 -7.10
C LEU A 102 -6.11 -41.89 -6.20
N SER A 103 -5.55 -41.36 -5.12
CA SER A 103 -6.31 -40.60 -4.11
C SER A 103 -6.80 -39.22 -4.62
N THR A 104 -6.05 -38.60 -5.55
CA THR A 104 -6.41 -37.31 -6.18
C THR A 104 -6.72 -37.45 -7.67
N ASN A 105 -5.97 -38.29 -8.37
CA ASN A 105 -6.04 -38.50 -9.82
C ASN A 105 -6.31 -39.97 -10.12
N ALA A 106 -7.57 -40.33 -10.35
CA ALA A 106 -8.00 -41.68 -10.72
C ALA A 106 -8.73 -41.75 -12.07
N THR A 107 -8.68 -40.71 -12.89
CA THR A 107 -9.14 -40.78 -14.27
C THR A 107 -7.96 -41.20 -15.14
N PHE A 108 -7.87 -42.49 -15.50
CA PHE A 108 -6.77 -42.99 -16.33
C PHE A 108 -7.02 -42.67 -17.80
N THR A 109 -6.16 -41.84 -18.40
CA THR A 109 -6.31 -41.37 -19.79
C THR A 109 -5.10 -41.76 -20.64
N PHE A 110 -5.38 -42.16 -21.89
CA PHE A 110 -4.36 -42.56 -22.86
C PHE A 110 -4.90 -42.45 -24.29
N LYS A 111 -4.01 -42.25 -25.26
CA LYS A 111 -4.35 -42.21 -26.69
C LYS A 111 -3.89 -43.47 -27.39
N VAL A 112 -4.74 -44.03 -28.27
CA VAL A 112 -4.39 -45.19 -29.10
C VAL A 112 -4.71 -44.93 -30.55
N LYS A 113 -3.83 -45.39 -31.45
CA LYS A 113 -4.05 -45.50 -32.89
C LYS A 113 -3.71 -46.91 -33.36
N THR A 114 -4.66 -47.57 -33.99
CA THR A 114 -4.50 -48.93 -34.54
C THR A 114 -5.46 -49.18 -35.71
N SER A 115 -5.19 -50.20 -36.50
CA SER A 115 -6.11 -50.74 -37.53
C SER A 115 -7.04 -51.83 -36.98
N ILE A 116 -6.84 -52.25 -35.73
CA ILE A 116 -7.52 -53.38 -35.11
C ILE A 116 -8.64 -52.90 -34.21
N THR A 117 -9.85 -53.40 -34.44
CA THR A 117 -10.98 -53.17 -33.53
C THR A 117 -11.07 -54.35 -32.57
N GLY A 118 -11.02 -54.08 -31.28
CA GLY A 118 -11.04 -55.12 -30.25
C GLY A 118 -11.23 -54.55 -28.85
N THR A 119 -11.42 -55.42 -27.87
CA THR A 119 -11.47 -55.03 -26.47
C THR A 119 -10.06 -54.89 -25.92
N LEU A 120 -9.74 -53.73 -25.35
CA LEU A 120 -8.61 -53.55 -24.45
C LEU A 120 -9.10 -53.83 -23.03
N GLU A 121 -8.53 -54.85 -22.40
CA GLU A 121 -8.77 -55.17 -21.00
C GLU A 121 -7.63 -54.56 -20.16
N ILE A 122 -7.99 -53.71 -19.22
CA ILE A 122 -7.07 -53.00 -18.32
C ILE A 122 -7.15 -53.66 -16.95
N GLN A 123 -6.05 -54.26 -16.52
CA GLN A 123 -5.97 -54.98 -15.26
C GLN A 123 -5.10 -54.22 -14.26
N LEU A 124 -5.67 -53.85 -13.12
CA LEU A 124 -4.91 -53.31 -11.99
C LEU A 124 -4.53 -54.47 -11.06
N THR A 125 -3.25 -54.63 -10.78
CA THR A 125 -2.70 -55.73 -9.95
C THR A 125 -1.79 -55.20 -8.84
N GLY A 126 -1.55 -56.03 -7.82
CA GLY A 126 -0.72 -55.68 -6.66
C GLY A 126 -1.47 -55.54 -5.35
N ASP A 127 -2.78 -55.23 -5.39
CA ASP A 127 -3.59 -55.04 -4.19
C ASP A 127 -3.95 -56.38 -3.50
N PRO A 128 -3.90 -56.47 -2.15
CA PRO A 128 -4.26 -57.69 -1.43
C PRO A 128 -5.73 -58.14 -1.57
N SER A 129 -6.64 -57.24 -1.97
CA SER A 129 -8.07 -57.52 -2.14
C SER A 129 -8.42 -58.16 -3.49
N GLY A 130 -7.50 -58.16 -4.45
CA GLY A 130 -7.67 -58.80 -5.76
C GLY A 130 -7.21 -57.91 -6.91
N MET A 131 -7.48 -58.36 -8.13
CA MET A 131 -7.27 -57.60 -9.36
C MET A 131 -8.57 -56.88 -9.73
N ALA A 132 -8.49 -55.61 -10.14
CA ALA A 132 -9.60 -54.89 -10.78
C ALA A 132 -9.43 -54.93 -12.31
N ILE A 133 -10.55 -55.01 -13.03
CA ILE A 133 -10.59 -55.20 -14.49
C ILE A 133 -11.57 -54.22 -15.12
N TYR A 134 -11.11 -53.51 -16.14
CA TYR A 134 -11.91 -52.56 -16.93
C TYR A 134 -11.78 -52.89 -18.42
N ASP A 135 -12.89 -52.83 -19.15
CA ASP A 135 -12.92 -53.12 -20.58
C ASP A 135 -13.24 -51.87 -21.40
N VAL A 136 -12.42 -51.59 -22.41
CA VAL A 136 -12.62 -50.49 -23.37
C VAL A 136 -12.62 -51.05 -24.79
N ILE A 137 -13.55 -50.61 -25.64
CA ILE A 137 -13.53 -51.00 -27.06
C ILE A 137 -12.64 -50.04 -27.83
N ILE A 138 -11.50 -50.53 -28.32
CA ILE A 138 -10.58 -49.77 -29.16
C ILE A 138 -11.04 -49.80 -30.61
N ALA A 139 -11.09 -48.62 -31.24
CA ALA A 139 -11.48 -48.45 -32.62
C ALA A 139 -10.30 -48.67 -33.58
N GLY A 140 -10.39 -49.70 -34.43
CA GLY A 140 -9.43 -49.99 -35.50
C GLY A 140 -9.69 -49.18 -36.76
N ASN A 141 -9.45 -47.87 -36.71
CA ASN A 141 -9.76 -46.94 -37.80
C ASN A 141 -8.53 -46.17 -38.31
N ASP A 142 -7.32 -46.54 -37.84
CA ASP A 142 -6.06 -45.85 -38.11
C ASP A 142 -6.07 -44.36 -37.77
N ARG A 143 -6.84 -43.96 -36.76
CA ARG A 143 -6.85 -42.58 -36.20
C ARG A 143 -6.52 -42.61 -34.72
N TRP A 144 -6.00 -41.50 -34.23
CA TRP A 144 -5.84 -41.27 -32.80
C TRP A 144 -7.21 -41.10 -32.16
N VAL A 145 -7.41 -41.82 -31.06
CA VAL A 145 -8.60 -41.72 -30.21
C VAL A 145 -8.10 -41.67 -28.77
N THR A 146 -8.61 -40.72 -27.98
CA THR A 146 -8.40 -40.65 -26.54
C THR A 146 -9.40 -41.58 -25.86
N TYR A 147 -8.91 -42.38 -24.91
CA TYR A 147 -9.70 -43.25 -24.07
C TYR A 147 -9.50 -42.84 -22.62
N GLU A 148 -10.58 -42.94 -21.85
CA GLU A 148 -10.66 -42.53 -20.46
C GLU A 148 -11.32 -43.66 -19.66
N VAL A 149 -10.74 -43.97 -18.51
CA VAL A 149 -11.27 -44.98 -17.58
C VAL A 149 -11.31 -44.38 -16.18
N ASP A 150 -12.51 -44.39 -15.61
CA ASP A 150 -12.74 -43.96 -14.23
C ASP A 150 -12.34 -45.07 -13.25
N LEU A 151 -11.32 -44.79 -12.43
CA LEU A 151 -10.79 -45.67 -11.39
C LEU A 151 -11.13 -45.14 -9.98
N LEU A 152 -12.14 -44.27 -9.82
CA LEU A 152 -12.54 -43.70 -8.52
C LEU A 152 -12.79 -44.74 -7.44
N ASP A 153 -13.43 -45.86 -7.79
CA ASP A 153 -13.73 -46.96 -6.88
C ASP A 153 -12.45 -47.66 -6.35
N GLU A 154 -11.31 -47.41 -6.98
CA GLU A 154 -10.02 -48.01 -6.68
C GLU A 154 -9.09 -47.08 -5.87
N ARG A 155 -9.53 -45.86 -5.54
CA ARG A 155 -8.68 -44.82 -4.89
C ARG A 155 -8.07 -45.18 -3.54
N ASP A 156 -8.71 -46.10 -2.82
CA ASP A 156 -8.29 -46.56 -1.49
C ASP A 156 -7.47 -47.87 -1.54
N LYS A 157 -7.06 -48.30 -2.74
CA LYS A 157 -6.33 -49.55 -2.99
C LYS A 157 -4.83 -49.31 -3.17
N THR A 158 -4.05 -50.38 -3.09
CA THR A 158 -2.59 -50.35 -3.19
C THR A 158 -2.12 -51.18 -4.38
N TYR A 159 -2.64 -50.89 -5.57
CA TYR A 159 -2.12 -51.47 -6.81
C TYR A 159 -0.70 -50.99 -7.07
N ASP A 160 0.13 -51.80 -7.73
CA ASP A 160 1.50 -51.44 -8.10
C ASP A 160 1.78 -51.64 -9.60
N GLN A 161 0.82 -52.18 -10.35
CA GLN A 161 0.98 -52.50 -11.76
C GLN A 161 -0.34 -52.38 -12.53
N ILE A 162 -0.24 -51.87 -13.76
CA ILE A 162 -1.31 -51.89 -14.77
C ILE A 162 -0.87 -52.78 -15.95
N ASN A 163 -1.74 -53.70 -16.36
CA ASN A 163 -1.57 -54.50 -17.57
C ASN A 163 -2.64 -54.12 -18.61
N LEU A 164 -2.21 -53.70 -19.79
CA LEU A 164 -3.06 -53.38 -20.93
C LEU A 164 -3.06 -54.58 -21.89
N VAL A 165 -4.11 -55.40 -21.86
CA VAL A 165 -4.28 -56.59 -22.70
C VAL A 165 -5.07 -56.20 -23.94
N PHE A 166 -4.36 -55.92 -25.02
CA PHE A 166 -4.99 -55.54 -26.28
C PHE A 166 -5.66 -56.73 -26.95
N ASN A 167 -6.84 -56.51 -27.54
CA ASN A 167 -7.65 -57.54 -28.19
C ASN A 167 -7.88 -58.77 -27.28
N SER A 168 -8.20 -58.51 -26.00
CA SER A 168 -8.30 -59.51 -24.94
C SER A 168 -9.17 -60.70 -25.35
N GLY A 169 -8.68 -61.91 -25.09
CA GLY A 169 -9.36 -63.17 -25.38
C GLY A 169 -9.21 -63.67 -26.83
N ILE A 170 -8.43 -62.99 -27.67
CA ILE A 170 -8.19 -63.38 -29.08
C ILE A 170 -6.73 -63.78 -29.30
N GLU A 171 -6.49 -65.01 -29.77
CA GLU A 171 -5.18 -65.41 -30.29
C GLU A 171 -4.97 -64.77 -31.68
N ASN A 172 -3.89 -64.02 -31.87
CA ASN A 172 -3.52 -63.40 -33.14
C ASN A 172 -2.22 -64.01 -33.71
N ASN A 173 -1.67 -63.39 -34.76
CA ASN A 173 -0.45 -63.86 -35.42
C ASN A 173 0.85 -63.29 -34.80
N GLY A 174 0.75 -62.53 -33.70
CA GLY A 174 1.84 -61.87 -32.99
C GLY A 174 2.46 -60.66 -33.71
N ASN A 175 1.69 -59.97 -34.55
CA ASN A 175 2.17 -58.77 -35.28
C ASN A 175 1.15 -57.62 -35.24
N ASP A 176 0.23 -57.63 -34.29
CA ASP A 176 -0.78 -56.59 -34.14
C ASP A 176 -0.12 -55.36 -33.52
N ILE A 177 -0.26 -54.20 -34.17
CA ILE A 177 0.44 -52.96 -33.77
C ILE A 177 -0.54 -51.99 -33.14
N TYR A 178 -0.15 -51.45 -31.98
CA TYR A 178 -0.85 -50.38 -31.29
C TYR A 178 0.12 -49.23 -31.05
N LEU A 179 -0.21 -48.06 -31.61
CA LEU A 179 0.50 -46.83 -31.29
C LEU A 179 -0.19 -46.20 -30.09
N ILE A 180 0.59 -45.84 -29.08
CA ILE A 180 0.12 -45.33 -27.80
C ILE A 180 0.81 -44.02 -27.45
N ASP A 181 0.08 -43.14 -26.79
CA ASP A 181 0.62 -41.86 -26.34
C ASP A 181 -0.16 -41.26 -25.17
N ASP A 182 0.38 -40.21 -24.55
CA ASP A 182 -0.24 -39.41 -23.48
C ASP A 182 -0.86 -40.27 -22.37
N ILE A 183 -0.11 -41.22 -21.83
CA ILE A 183 -0.58 -42.08 -20.74
C ILE A 183 -0.44 -41.30 -19.43
N LYS A 184 -1.55 -40.96 -18.78
CA LYS A 184 -1.58 -40.14 -17.55
C LYS A 184 -2.80 -40.42 -16.66
N PHE A 185 -2.81 -39.79 -15.49
CA PHE A 185 -3.95 -39.76 -14.56
C PHE A 185 -4.44 -38.33 -14.36
N ASP A 186 -5.68 -38.07 -14.74
CA ASP A 186 -6.33 -36.78 -14.54
C ASP A 186 -7.12 -36.77 -13.20
N PRO A 187 -7.38 -35.58 -12.61
CA PRO A 187 -8.19 -35.45 -11.40
C PRO A 187 -9.57 -36.10 -11.55
N THR A 188 -10.13 -36.55 -10.43
CA THR A 188 -11.40 -37.31 -10.41
C THR A 188 -12.63 -36.52 -10.01
N VAL A 189 -12.42 -35.33 -9.44
CA VAL A 189 -13.47 -34.39 -9.12
C VAL A 189 -13.18 -33.19 -10.00
N ASP A 190 -14.13 -32.83 -10.86
CA ASP A 190 -14.11 -31.50 -11.48
C ASP A 190 -14.08 -30.51 -10.31
N PRO A 191 -13.05 -29.65 -10.16
CA PRO A 191 -12.96 -28.71 -9.05
C PRO A 191 -14.21 -27.82 -8.94
N CYS A 192 -15.02 -27.76 -10.01
CA CYS A 192 -16.25 -27.00 -10.11
C CYS A 192 -17.54 -27.83 -9.92
N GLU A 193 -17.48 -29.15 -9.72
CA GLU A 193 -18.66 -30.05 -9.73
C GLU A 193 -19.75 -29.67 -8.71
N ASP A 194 -19.34 -29.11 -7.56
CA ASP A 194 -20.23 -28.72 -6.45
C ASP A 194 -20.27 -27.19 -6.22
N VAL A 195 -19.70 -26.40 -7.14
CA VAL A 195 -19.73 -24.93 -7.02
C VAL A 195 -21.15 -24.43 -7.30
N VAL A 196 -21.76 -23.85 -6.28
CA VAL A 196 -23.07 -23.20 -6.39
C VAL A 196 -22.86 -21.79 -6.92
N ALA A 197 -23.55 -21.46 -8.01
CA ALA A 197 -23.50 -20.13 -8.61
C ALA A 197 -23.84 -19.04 -7.60
N ASP A 198 -22.91 -18.11 -7.38
CA ASP A 198 -23.13 -16.84 -6.71
C ASP A 198 -23.31 -15.74 -7.76
N LEU A 199 -24.53 -15.24 -7.89
CA LEU A 199 -24.86 -14.26 -8.94
C LEU A 199 -24.25 -12.88 -8.72
N SER A 200 -23.63 -12.63 -7.56
CA SER A 200 -22.81 -11.44 -7.35
C SER A 200 -21.47 -11.55 -8.07
N ILE A 201 -20.97 -12.76 -8.32
CA ILE A 201 -19.73 -13.00 -9.08
C ILE A 201 -20.08 -13.04 -10.56
N ILE A 202 -19.49 -12.14 -11.33
CA ILE A 202 -19.61 -12.13 -12.78
C ILE A 202 -18.74 -13.24 -13.38
N SER A 203 -17.47 -13.24 -12.99
CA SER A 203 -16.45 -14.17 -13.48
C SER A 203 -15.27 -14.25 -12.52
N ASP A 204 -14.95 -15.45 -12.02
CA ASP A 204 -13.64 -15.77 -11.42
C ASP A 204 -12.69 -16.47 -12.44
N PHE A 205 -13.16 -16.75 -13.65
CA PHE A 205 -12.42 -17.47 -14.71
C PHE A 205 -12.02 -18.92 -14.36
N GLU A 206 -12.50 -19.46 -13.24
CA GLU A 206 -12.42 -20.88 -12.92
C GLU A 206 -13.81 -21.51 -12.87
N CYS A 207 -14.44 -21.50 -11.70
CA CYS A 207 -15.65 -22.26 -11.45
C CYS A 207 -16.93 -21.42 -11.48
N GLN A 208 -16.81 -20.09 -11.52
CA GLN A 208 -17.94 -19.17 -11.54
C GLN A 208 -17.83 -18.18 -12.71
N GLN A 209 -18.23 -18.64 -13.89
CA GLN A 209 -18.53 -17.80 -15.04
C GLN A 209 -20.06 -17.65 -15.17
N ASN A 210 -20.66 -16.76 -14.38
CA ASN A 210 -22.13 -16.66 -14.31
C ASN A 210 -22.73 -15.83 -15.44
N TYR A 211 -21.94 -14.99 -16.11
CA TYR A 211 -22.39 -14.15 -17.23
C TYR A 211 -21.43 -14.22 -18.41
N PHE A 212 -21.96 -13.97 -19.61
CA PHE A 212 -21.19 -13.95 -20.84
C PHE A 212 -20.38 -12.64 -20.96
N LEU A 213 -19.08 -12.77 -21.24
CA LEU A 213 -18.15 -11.65 -21.40
C LEU A 213 -18.02 -11.28 -22.88
N GLY A 214 -18.91 -10.42 -23.38
CA GLY A 214 -18.88 -9.91 -24.74
C GLY A 214 -20.23 -9.43 -25.25
N ALA A 215 -20.21 -8.56 -26.26
CA ALA A 215 -21.43 -8.05 -26.89
C ALA A 215 -22.05 -9.03 -27.91
N ASP A 216 -21.24 -9.89 -28.55
CA ASP A 216 -21.69 -10.92 -29.49
C ASP A 216 -21.69 -12.30 -28.79
N PRO A 217 -22.85 -12.95 -28.58
CA PRO A 217 -22.92 -14.28 -27.98
C PRO A 217 -22.14 -15.38 -28.73
N ALA A 218 -21.71 -15.13 -29.97
CA ALA A 218 -20.89 -16.06 -30.75
C ALA A 218 -19.38 -15.89 -30.52
N GLN A 219 -18.93 -14.80 -29.92
CA GLN A 219 -17.52 -14.48 -29.71
C GLN A 219 -17.32 -13.71 -28.41
N THR A 220 -16.64 -14.33 -27.45
CA THR A 220 -16.24 -13.65 -26.21
C THR A 220 -15.20 -12.55 -26.50
N SER A 221 -15.26 -11.47 -25.73
CA SER A 221 -14.26 -10.40 -25.71
C SER A 221 -13.06 -10.73 -24.82
N VAL A 222 -13.11 -11.82 -24.04
CA VAL A 222 -12.08 -12.20 -23.06
C VAL A 222 -11.67 -13.65 -23.27
N GLU A 223 -10.38 -13.90 -23.49
CA GLU A 223 -9.82 -15.25 -23.62
C GLU A 223 -9.37 -15.76 -22.24
N ILE A 224 -9.80 -16.95 -21.82
CA ILE A 224 -9.35 -17.55 -20.56
C ILE A 224 -7.98 -18.20 -20.80
N ILE A 225 -6.96 -17.78 -20.04
CA ILE A 225 -5.59 -18.30 -20.12
C ILE A 225 -5.08 -18.73 -18.74
N ASP A 226 -4.04 -19.57 -18.70
CA ASP A 226 -3.31 -19.86 -17.47
C ASP A 226 -2.72 -18.56 -16.91
N ASN A 227 -2.89 -18.30 -15.61
CA ASN A 227 -2.40 -17.10 -14.97
C ASN A 227 -0.85 -17.04 -15.05
N PRO A 228 -0.25 -16.14 -15.86
CA PRO A 228 1.20 -16.07 -15.99
C PRO A 228 1.87 -15.41 -14.77
N PHE A 229 1.08 -14.82 -13.86
CA PHE A 229 1.52 -14.03 -12.72
C PHE A 229 0.80 -14.41 -11.42
N ILE A 230 0.86 -15.68 -11.02
CA ILE A 230 0.34 -16.17 -9.72
C ILE A 230 1.18 -15.60 -8.57
N ARG A 231 0.81 -14.42 -8.05
CA ARG A 231 1.54 -13.70 -6.99
C ARG A 231 0.71 -12.55 -6.42
N GLY A 232 1.03 -12.16 -5.19
CA GLY A 232 0.41 -10.99 -4.56
C GLY A 232 -1.06 -11.26 -4.21
N ILE A 233 -1.95 -10.32 -4.55
CA ILE A 233 -3.39 -10.42 -4.27
C ILE A 233 -4.14 -11.39 -5.19
N ASN A 234 -3.52 -11.83 -6.28
CA ASN A 234 -4.10 -12.81 -7.18
C ASN A 234 -3.29 -14.12 -7.15
N GLN A 235 -3.94 -15.18 -6.68
CA GLN A 235 -3.39 -16.53 -6.59
C GLN A 235 -4.19 -17.54 -7.43
N SER A 236 -5.07 -17.04 -8.30
CA SER A 236 -5.88 -17.84 -9.22
C SER A 236 -5.01 -18.63 -10.19
N THR A 237 -5.56 -19.72 -10.72
CA THR A 237 -4.88 -20.54 -11.73
C THR A 237 -5.17 -20.05 -13.14
N GLN A 238 -6.32 -19.42 -13.34
CA GLN A 238 -6.77 -18.92 -14.64
C GLN A 238 -7.16 -17.45 -14.52
N VAL A 239 -7.02 -16.71 -15.62
CA VAL A 239 -7.41 -15.29 -15.69
C VAL A 239 -8.02 -15.00 -17.06
N GLY A 240 -8.78 -13.92 -17.15
CA GLY A 240 -9.25 -13.39 -18.42
C GLY A 240 -8.21 -12.48 -19.08
N GLU A 241 -7.91 -12.71 -20.35
CA GLU A 241 -7.14 -11.82 -21.21
C GLU A 241 -8.08 -10.97 -22.06
N TYR A 242 -8.09 -9.65 -21.83
CA TYR A 242 -8.79 -8.67 -22.64
C TYR A 242 -7.78 -7.87 -23.49
N ILE A 243 -8.07 -7.72 -24.78
CA ILE A 243 -7.22 -6.99 -25.74
C ILE A 243 -7.97 -5.75 -26.22
N ASP A 244 -7.53 -4.58 -25.76
CA ASP A 244 -7.89 -3.31 -26.39
C ASP A 244 -7.09 -3.17 -27.69
N ASN A 245 -7.76 -3.07 -28.83
CA ASN A 245 -7.07 -3.00 -30.12
C ASN A 245 -6.33 -1.66 -30.36
N GLY A 246 -6.53 -0.66 -29.50
CA GLY A 246 -5.85 0.64 -29.52
C GLY A 246 -6.23 1.54 -30.71
N THR A 247 -7.10 1.07 -31.61
CA THR A 247 -7.54 1.80 -32.81
C THR A 247 -8.90 2.48 -32.65
N GLU A 248 -9.68 2.07 -31.64
CA GLU A 248 -10.98 2.65 -31.31
C GLU A 248 -10.95 3.23 -29.90
N ALA A 249 -11.33 4.50 -29.74
CA ALA A 249 -11.21 5.20 -28.46
C ALA A 249 -12.14 4.67 -27.34
N PHE A 250 -13.04 3.75 -27.67
CA PHE A 250 -14.09 3.25 -26.79
C PHE A 250 -14.28 1.73 -26.98
N ASP A 251 -13.19 1.02 -27.28
CA ASP A 251 -13.20 -0.44 -27.21
C ASP A 251 -13.60 -0.87 -25.79
N ASN A 252 -14.43 -1.89 -25.67
CA ASN A 252 -15.03 -2.24 -24.38
C ASN A 252 -15.33 -3.72 -24.21
N LEU A 253 -15.35 -4.12 -22.94
CA LEU A 253 -15.94 -5.36 -22.46
C LEU A 253 -17.38 -5.08 -22.02
N GLN A 254 -18.34 -5.63 -22.76
CA GLN A 254 -19.76 -5.54 -22.44
C GLN A 254 -20.28 -6.84 -21.81
N ILE A 255 -21.08 -6.70 -20.76
CA ILE A 255 -21.74 -7.80 -20.05
C ILE A 255 -23.24 -7.47 -19.99
N ASN A 256 -24.06 -8.33 -20.59
CA ASN A 256 -25.52 -8.20 -20.57
C ASN A 256 -26.10 -9.17 -19.54
N PHE A 257 -26.91 -8.66 -18.62
CA PHE A 257 -27.57 -9.44 -17.58
C PHE A 257 -28.98 -9.84 -18.06
N ASP A 258 -29.44 -11.04 -17.67
CA ASP A 258 -30.78 -11.54 -18.06
C ASP A 258 -31.92 -10.74 -17.40
N ASP A 259 -31.65 -10.22 -16.20
CA ASP A 259 -32.53 -9.37 -15.40
C ASP A 259 -31.77 -8.11 -14.94
N SER A 260 -32.49 -7.12 -14.41
CA SER A 260 -31.84 -5.94 -13.82
C SER A 260 -30.93 -6.33 -12.65
N ILE A 261 -29.75 -5.73 -12.58
CA ILE A 261 -28.75 -5.94 -11.53
C ILE A 261 -29.33 -5.48 -10.17
N ASP A 262 -29.33 -6.36 -9.17
CA ASP A 262 -29.76 -6.04 -7.81
C ASP A 262 -28.57 -5.52 -6.99
N LEU A 263 -28.52 -4.20 -6.82
CA LEU A 263 -27.48 -3.50 -6.07
C LEU A 263 -27.88 -3.19 -4.63
N SER A 264 -29.01 -3.73 -4.13
CA SER A 264 -29.55 -3.34 -2.81
C SER A 264 -28.68 -3.80 -1.64
N GLU A 265 -27.94 -4.90 -1.80
CA GLU A 265 -26.96 -5.40 -0.83
C GLU A 265 -25.52 -5.24 -1.33
N ASN A 266 -25.28 -5.48 -2.63
CA ASN A 266 -23.94 -5.48 -3.23
C ASN A 266 -23.82 -4.37 -4.29
N ALA A 267 -23.56 -3.15 -3.84
CA ALA A 267 -23.47 -1.98 -4.71
C ALA A 267 -22.03 -1.62 -5.16
N SER A 268 -21.01 -2.36 -4.71
CA SER A 268 -19.62 -2.10 -5.05
C SER A 268 -19.14 -3.10 -6.11
N PHE A 269 -18.83 -2.67 -7.31
CA PHE A 269 -18.23 -3.55 -8.31
C PHE A 269 -16.71 -3.60 -8.12
N THR A 270 -16.13 -4.79 -8.06
CA THR A 270 -14.69 -5.01 -7.95
C THR A 270 -14.16 -5.86 -9.10
N LEU A 271 -12.92 -5.60 -9.49
CA LEU A 271 -12.12 -6.51 -10.32
C LEU A 271 -10.63 -6.36 -10.02
N LYS A 272 -9.87 -7.44 -10.23
CA LYS A 272 -8.40 -7.39 -10.24
C LYS A 272 -7.92 -7.18 -11.66
N VAL A 273 -6.93 -6.30 -11.83
CA VAL A 273 -6.31 -6.00 -13.11
C VAL A 273 -4.79 -6.09 -13.00
N TYR A 274 -4.17 -6.75 -13.96
CA TYR A 274 -2.73 -6.67 -14.23
C TYR A 274 -2.52 -6.00 -15.59
N SER A 275 -1.78 -4.89 -15.60
CA SER A 275 -1.49 -4.12 -16.80
C SER A 275 -0.02 -3.69 -16.85
N THR A 276 0.53 -3.56 -18.05
CA THR A 276 1.85 -2.94 -18.29
C THR A 276 1.77 -1.44 -18.56
N ASN A 277 0.56 -0.92 -18.74
CA ASN A 277 0.29 0.47 -19.10
C ASN A 277 -0.56 1.16 -18.02
N THR A 278 -0.31 2.45 -17.81
CA THR A 278 -1.20 3.31 -17.04
C THR A 278 -2.33 3.84 -17.91
N GLY A 279 -3.46 4.21 -17.30
CA GLY A 279 -4.61 4.76 -18.03
C GLY A 279 -5.90 4.67 -17.22
N PRO A 280 -6.97 5.33 -17.67
CA PRO A 280 -8.27 5.23 -17.01
C PRO A 280 -8.85 3.82 -17.17
N ILE A 281 -9.55 3.35 -16.15
CA ILE A 281 -10.45 2.20 -16.22
C ILE A 281 -11.84 2.70 -15.80
N THR A 282 -12.80 2.56 -16.70
CA THR A 282 -14.14 3.12 -16.54
C THR A 282 -15.16 2.00 -16.58
N VAL A 283 -16.03 1.96 -15.58
CA VAL A 283 -17.15 1.02 -15.52
C VAL A 283 -18.45 1.81 -15.61
N LYS A 284 -19.32 1.39 -16.51
CA LYS A 284 -20.61 2.02 -16.78
C LYS A 284 -21.74 1.02 -16.60
N LEU A 285 -22.81 1.43 -15.91
CA LEU A 285 -24.08 0.69 -15.86
C LEU A 285 -25.15 1.41 -16.71
N GLU A 286 -25.82 0.69 -17.60
CA GLU A 286 -26.86 1.21 -18.50
C GLU A 286 -28.07 0.26 -18.65
N GLY A 287 -28.98 0.55 -19.59
CA GLY A 287 -30.23 -0.21 -19.81
C GLY A 287 -31.42 0.17 -18.91
N GLY A 288 -31.16 0.81 -17.77
CA GLY A 288 -32.15 1.28 -16.81
C GLY A 288 -32.72 2.69 -17.07
N SER A 289 -33.30 3.30 -16.04
CA SER A 289 -33.84 4.66 -16.10
C SER A 289 -32.78 5.77 -16.10
N GLN A 290 -31.58 5.47 -15.59
CA GLN A 290 -30.44 6.36 -15.52
C GLN A 290 -29.15 5.57 -15.76
N GLU A 291 -28.27 6.10 -16.59
CA GLU A 291 -26.92 5.58 -16.77
C GLU A 291 -25.98 6.19 -15.73
N ILE A 292 -25.01 5.41 -15.28
CA ILE A 292 -24.01 5.84 -14.31
C ILE A 292 -22.65 5.31 -14.70
N GLU A 293 -21.62 6.14 -14.50
CA GLU A 293 -20.24 5.86 -14.87
C GLU A 293 -19.34 6.16 -13.67
N ARG A 294 -18.35 5.29 -13.47
CA ARG A 294 -17.30 5.41 -12.46
C ARG A 294 -15.96 5.14 -13.11
N THR A 295 -14.96 5.97 -12.79
CA THR A 295 -13.63 5.87 -13.38
C THR A 295 -12.58 5.86 -12.29
N ASN A 296 -11.68 4.90 -12.37
CA ASN A 296 -10.43 4.85 -11.61
C ASN A 296 -9.24 5.02 -12.58
N VAL A 297 -8.04 5.18 -12.03
CA VAL A 297 -6.80 5.26 -12.83
C VAL A 297 -5.90 4.09 -12.49
N ILE A 298 -5.44 3.39 -13.53
CA ILE A 298 -4.34 2.42 -13.42
C ILE A 298 -3.05 3.22 -13.26
N SER A 299 -2.60 3.40 -12.02
CA SER A 299 -1.36 4.11 -11.66
C SER A 299 -0.17 3.17 -11.43
N ARG A 300 -0.46 1.91 -11.09
CA ARG A 300 0.52 0.86 -10.75
C ARG A 300 0.52 -0.22 -11.83
N VAL A 301 1.70 -0.49 -12.41
CA VAL A 301 1.87 -1.45 -13.51
C VAL A 301 2.75 -2.64 -13.11
N ASN A 302 2.67 -3.74 -13.85
CA ASN A 302 3.42 -4.99 -13.65
C ASN A 302 3.15 -5.70 -12.30
N GLN A 303 1.97 -5.45 -11.72
CA GLN A 303 1.46 -6.12 -10.53
C GLN A 303 -0.07 -6.15 -10.59
N TRP A 304 -0.67 -7.07 -9.83
CA TRP A 304 -2.12 -7.12 -9.64
C TRP A 304 -2.58 -5.99 -8.74
N VAL A 305 -3.62 -5.28 -9.17
CA VAL A 305 -4.29 -4.22 -8.40
C VAL A 305 -5.79 -4.50 -8.44
N GLU A 306 -6.44 -4.43 -7.29
CA GLU A 306 -7.90 -4.51 -7.19
C GLU A 306 -8.48 -3.10 -7.32
N TYR A 307 -9.48 -2.95 -8.17
CA TYR A 307 -10.21 -1.71 -8.37
C TYR A 307 -11.64 -1.89 -7.88
N SER A 308 -12.16 -0.88 -7.18
CA SER A 308 -13.52 -0.86 -6.66
C SER A 308 -14.29 0.35 -7.19
N PHE A 309 -15.56 0.14 -7.53
CA PHE A 309 -16.44 1.16 -8.12
C PHE A 309 -17.76 1.20 -7.36
N ASP A 310 -18.05 2.35 -6.73
CA ASP A 310 -19.28 2.58 -5.97
C ASP A 310 -20.48 2.87 -6.90
N PHE A 311 -21.44 1.96 -6.91
CA PHE A 311 -22.72 2.10 -7.62
C PHE A 311 -23.93 2.21 -6.67
N THR A 312 -23.75 2.68 -5.43
CA THR A 312 -24.86 2.95 -4.49
C THR A 312 -25.91 3.91 -5.07
N GLU A 313 -25.50 4.89 -5.87
CA GLU A 313 -26.42 5.80 -6.59
C GLU A 313 -27.22 5.11 -7.72
N ALA A 314 -26.84 3.89 -8.11
CA ALA A 314 -27.51 3.11 -9.15
C ALA A 314 -28.63 2.21 -8.61
N VAL A 315 -28.75 2.10 -7.27
CA VAL A 315 -29.75 1.25 -6.61
C VAL A 315 -31.17 1.61 -7.06
N GLY A 316 -31.86 0.65 -7.67
CA GLY A 316 -33.23 0.80 -8.13
C GLY A 316 -33.39 1.46 -9.51
N ASN A 317 -32.30 1.78 -10.22
CA ASN A 317 -32.37 2.31 -11.58
C ASN A 317 -32.74 1.25 -12.63
N GLY A 318 -32.66 -0.04 -12.28
CA GLY A 318 -33.03 -1.14 -13.16
C GLY A 318 -32.03 -1.35 -14.31
N ASN A 319 -30.75 -1.02 -14.10
CA ASN A 319 -29.69 -1.26 -15.07
C ASN A 319 -29.50 -2.77 -15.29
N ASP A 320 -29.29 -3.18 -16.53
CA ASP A 320 -29.15 -4.60 -16.95
C ASP A 320 -27.91 -4.84 -17.83
N THR A 321 -27.09 -3.81 -18.03
CA THR A 321 -25.91 -3.86 -18.89
C THR A 321 -24.74 -3.18 -18.18
N MET A 322 -23.61 -3.88 -18.08
CA MET A 322 -22.33 -3.33 -17.63
C MET A 322 -21.38 -3.19 -18.83
N VAL A 323 -20.69 -2.07 -18.91
CA VAL A 323 -19.67 -1.78 -19.93
C VAL A 323 -18.39 -1.35 -19.24
N ILE A 324 -17.30 -2.07 -19.48
CA ILE A 324 -15.97 -1.78 -18.93
C ILE A 324 -15.09 -1.28 -20.06
N PHE A 325 -14.56 -0.08 -19.90
CA PHE A 325 -13.60 0.53 -20.82
C PHE A 325 -12.23 0.53 -20.17
N PHE A 326 -11.25 -0.04 -20.86
CA PHE A 326 -9.86 0.16 -20.56
C PHE A 326 -9.34 1.29 -21.44
N ASN A 327 -8.60 2.23 -20.86
CA ASN A 327 -7.98 3.35 -21.58
C ASN A 327 -8.97 4.23 -22.37
N ALA A 328 -10.18 4.42 -21.83
CA ALA A 328 -11.26 5.17 -22.47
C ALA A 328 -10.83 6.55 -22.98
N GLY A 329 -11.22 6.89 -24.21
CA GLY A 329 -10.93 8.17 -24.87
C GLY A 329 -9.53 8.29 -25.47
N SER A 330 -8.67 7.29 -25.30
CA SER A 330 -7.32 7.27 -25.86
C SER A 330 -7.29 6.53 -27.21
N THR A 331 -6.49 7.02 -28.16
CA THR A 331 -6.23 6.30 -29.43
C THR A 331 -4.73 6.20 -29.63
N ASN A 332 -4.09 5.24 -28.96
CA ASN A 332 -2.67 4.93 -29.21
C ASN A 332 -2.56 4.10 -30.49
N GLY A 333 -2.95 4.72 -31.61
CA GLY A 333 -3.42 4.11 -32.87
C GLY A 333 -2.50 3.19 -33.68
N THR A 334 -1.74 2.28 -33.07
CA THR A 334 -1.03 1.19 -33.75
C THR A 334 -0.71 -0.04 -32.88
N MET A 335 -0.83 0.02 -31.55
CA MET A 335 -0.51 -1.11 -30.66
C MET A 335 -1.75 -1.53 -29.87
N ALA A 336 -1.99 -2.84 -29.80
CA ALA A 336 -2.99 -3.39 -28.91
C ALA A 336 -2.44 -3.41 -27.47
N ASP A 337 -3.29 -3.07 -26.50
CA ASP A 337 -2.98 -3.10 -25.08
C ASP A 337 -3.68 -4.31 -24.44
N THR A 338 -2.90 -5.12 -23.72
CA THR A 338 -3.40 -6.32 -23.05
C THR A 338 -3.63 -6.04 -21.57
N TYR A 339 -4.82 -6.42 -21.10
CA TYR A 339 -5.22 -6.35 -19.70
C TYR A 339 -5.57 -7.77 -19.24
N LEU A 340 -4.90 -8.25 -18.18
CA LEU A 340 -5.35 -9.47 -17.51
C LEU A 340 -6.31 -9.07 -16.40
N ILE A 341 -7.48 -9.69 -16.38
CA ILE A 341 -8.57 -9.39 -15.45
C ILE A 341 -8.96 -10.65 -14.68
N ASP A 342 -9.39 -10.46 -13.45
CA ASP A 342 -9.81 -11.55 -12.58
C ASP A 342 -10.77 -11.09 -11.49
N ASP A 343 -11.49 -12.02 -10.87
CA ASP A 343 -12.41 -11.79 -9.74
C ASP A 343 -13.39 -10.62 -10.00
N LEU A 344 -14.13 -10.66 -11.11
CA LEU A 344 -15.16 -9.66 -11.41
C LEU A 344 -16.38 -9.95 -10.54
N SER A 345 -16.70 -9.11 -9.57
CA SER A 345 -17.83 -9.32 -8.66
C SER A 345 -18.49 -8.04 -8.16
N PHE A 346 -19.73 -8.15 -7.70
CA PHE A 346 -20.39 -7.15 -6.88
C PHE A 346 -20.30 -7.55 -5.40
N GLU A 347 -19.77 -6.66 -4.59
CA GLU A 347 -19.58 -6.81 -3.16
C GLU A 347 -20.43 -5.79 -2.38
N PRO A 348 -20.70 -6.04 -1.08
CA PRO A 348 -21.27 -5.03 -0.21
C PRO A 348 -20.46 -3.74 -0.23
N PHE A 349 -21.12 -2.60 -0.46
CA PHE A 349 -20.47 -1.31 -0.32
C PHE A 349 -20.25 -1.00 1.15
N VAL A 350 -19.00 -0.75 1.53
CA VAL A 350 -18.63 -0.25 2.85
C VAL A 350 -18.23 1.20 2.67
N ASP A 351 -19.02 2.11 3.23
CA ASP A 351 -18.68 3.53 3.25
C ASP A 351 -17.40 3.70 4.10
N PRO A 352 -16.27 4.15 3.52
CA PRO A 352 -15.02 4.32 4.27
C PRO A 352 -15.16 5.32 5.43
N CYS A 353 -16.19 6.18 5.38
CA CYS A 353 -16.48 7.17 6.40
C CYS A 353 -17.60 6.74 7.37
N GLU A 354 -18.10 5.51 7.28
CA GLU A 354 -19.12 5.02 8.21
C GLU A 354 -18.60 5.05 9.65
N GLY A 355 -19.31 5.79 10.51
CA GLY A 355 -18.99 5.89 11.93
C GLY A 355 -17.91 6.92 12.28
N VAL A 356 -17.36 7.65 11.29
CA VAL A 356 -16.48 8.80 11.57
C VAL A 356 -17.27 9.89 12.27
N THR A 357 -16.87 10.22 13.50
CA THR A 357 -17.46 11.31 14.27
C THR A 357 -16.75 12.61 13.92
N GLN A 358 -17.52 13.65 13.60
CA GLN A 358 -16.98 14.98 13.32
C GLN A 358 -16.07 15.48 14.45
N ASP A 359 -14.85 15.86 14.09
CA ASP A 359 -13.88 16.56 14.92
C ASP A 359 -13.59 17.95 14.35
N LEU A 360 -14.16 18.98 14.98
CA LEU A 360 -14.01 20.37 14.52
C LEU A 360 -12.58 20.92 14.65
N SER A 361 -11.66 20.20 15.28
CA SER A 361 -10.24 20.56 15.27
C SER A 361 -9.58 20.21 13.93
N ILE A 362 -10.14 19.28 13.17
CA ILE A 362 -9.69 18.93 11.81
C ILE A 362 -10.39 19.87 10.83
N ILE A 363 -9.60 20.61 10.06
CA ILE A 363 -10.11 21.47 9.00
C ILE A 363 -10.52 20.63 7.79
N SER A 364 -9.55 19.84 7.32
CA SER A 364 -9.70 18.92 6.19
C SER A 364 -8.61 17.87 6.26
N ASP A 365 -9.02 16.60 6.22
CA ASP A 365 -8.17 15.46 5.84
C ASP A 365 -8.40 15.05 4.36
N PHE A 366 -9.28 15.75 3.64
CA PHE A 366 -9.73 15.42 2.28
C PHE A 366 -10.46 14.07 2.11
N GLU A 367 -10.49 13.21 3.11
CA GLU A 367 -11.34 12.01 3.16
C GLU A 367 -12.66 12.26 3.88
N CYS A 368 -12.72 11.90 5.16
CA CYS A 368 -13.96 11.76 5.91
C CYS A 368 -14.27 12.99 6.76
N GLN A 369 -13.31 13.92 6.88
CA GLN A 369 -13.44 15.12 7.70
C GLN A 369 -13.10 16.38 6.91
N GLN A 370 -14.05 16.82 6.07
CA GLN A 370 -14.05 18.16 5.48
C GLN A 370 -14.98 19.08 6.29
N ASN A 371 -14.48 19.65 7.38
CA ASN A 371 -15.33 20.40 8.32
C ASN A 371 -15.51 21.88 7.96
N TYR A 372 -14.61 22.46 7.17
CA TYR A 372 -14.68 23.87 6.79
C TYR A 372 -14.44 24.06 5.29
N VAL A 373 -14.88 25.21 4.77
CA VAL A 373 -14.75 25.54 3.35
C VAL A 373 -13.37 26.14 3.08
N LEU A 374 -12.65 25.56 2.13
CA LEU A 374 -11.38 26.05 1.59
C LEU A 374 -11.67 27.08 0.47
N ASN A 375 -11.44 28.36 0.73
CA ASN A 375 -11.75 29.48 -0.18
C ASN A 375 -10.49 30.25 -0.58
N PRO A 376 -10.38 30.77 -1.82
CA PRO A 376 -11.19 30.43 -2.99
C PRO A 376 -11.06 28.93 -3.34
N ALA A 377 -11.94 28.43 -4.23
CA ALA A 377 -11.95 27.05 -4.72
C ALA A 377 -10.73 26.71 -5.63
N LEU A 378 -9.53 27.06 -5.19
CA LEU A 378 -8.24 26.74 -5.83
C LEU A 378 -7.69 25.39 -5.38
N VAL A 379 -8.40 24.71 -4.47
CA VAL A 379 -8.06 23.35 -4.03
C VAL A 379 -8.93 22.35 -4.78
N THR A 380 -8.31 21.42 -5.50
CA THR A 380 -8.97 20.26 -6.10
C THR A 380 -8.54 18.99 -5.39
N VAL A 381 -9.48 18.12 -5.05
CA VAL A 381 -9.16 16.79 -4.50
C VAL A 381 -8.65 15.89 -5.62
N VAL A 382 -7.50 15.25 -5.39
CA VAL A 382 -6.82 14.36 -6.34
C VAL A 382 -6.27 13.14 -5.60
N ASP A 383 -5.98 12.05 -6.32
CA ASP A 383 -5.27 10.90 -5.75
C ASP A 383 -3.92 11.34 -5.16
N ASN A 384 -3.54 10.73 -4.04
CA ASN A 384 -2.26 11.00 -3.43
C ASN A 384 -1.11 10.58 -4.36
N ILE A 385 -0.28 11.55 -4.74
CA ILE A 385 0.84 11.36 -5.67
C ILE A 385 2.02 10.60 -5.04
N ASP A 386 2.08 10.52 -3.71
CA ASP A 386 3.14 9.87 -2.93
C ASP A 386 2.55 9.32 -1.61
N PRO A 387 1.75 8.23 -1.66
CA PRO A 387 1.02 7.67 -0.51
C PRO A 387 1.92 6.80 0.40
N ASP A 388 3.15 7.25 0.64
CA ASP A 388 4.16 6.56 1.44
C ASP A 388 4.67 7.47 2.58
N GLY A 389 5.38 6.88 3.55
CA GLY A 389 6.04 7.65 4.60
C GLY A 389 5.07 8.21 5.64
N ILE A 390 5.10 9.53 5.86
CA ILE A 390 4.26 10.18 6.89
C ILE A 390 2.83 10.45 6.42
N ASN A 391 2.59 10.43 5.10
CA ASN A 391 1.26 10.64 4.54
C ASN A 391 0.84 9.42 3.72
N THR A 392 -0.05 8.61 4.29
CA THR A 392 -0.58 7.39 3.67
C THR A 392 -2.04 7.54 3.24
N SER A 393 -2.53 8.77 3.09
CA SER A 393 -3.88 9.07 2.58
C SER A 393 -4.04 8.59 1.15
N ASP A 394 -5.27 8.26 0.77
CA ASP A 394 -5.60 7.88 -0.60
C ASP A 394 -5.81 9.13 -1.48
N ILE A 395 -6.31 10.22 -0.90
CA ILE A 395 -6.63 11.46 -1.61
C ILE A 395 -6.09 12.67 -0.86
N ILE A 396 -5.79 13.73 -1.61
CA ILE A 396 -5.13 14.95 -1.10
C ILE A 396 -5.71 16.19 -1.79
N GLY A 397 -5.48 17.35 -1.20
CA GLY A 397 -5.78 18.63 -1.83
C GLY A 397 -4.62 19.09 -2.73
N ALA A 398 -4.91 19.50 -3.96
CA ALA A 398 -3.97 20.23 -4.81
C ALA A 398 -4.36 21.71 -4.85
N TYR A 399 -3.59 22.56 -4.15
CA TYR A 399 -3.75 24.02 -4.14
C TYR A 399 -2.96 24.64 -5.29
N ILE A 400 -3.66 25.40 -6.15
CA ILE A 400 -3.06 26.14 -7.25
C ILE A 400 -2.76 27.57 -6.78
N ASP A 401 -1.48 27.90 -6.73
CA ASP A 401 -0.93 29.21 -6.40
C ASP A 401 -0.54 29.98 -7.66
N ASN A 402 -0.98 31.24 -7.77
CA ASN A 402 -0.42 32.13 -8.78
C ASN A 402 0.85 32.79 -8.27
N GLY A 403 1.97 32.09 -8.37
CA GLY A 403 3.31 32.53 -7.96
C GLY A 403 3.86 33.77 -8.70
N THR A 404 3.10 34.37 -9.62
CA THR A 404 3.39 35.72 -10.16
C THR A 404 2.79 36.86 -9.32
N ILE A 405 2.02 36.53 -8.27
CA ILE A 405 1.38 37.45 -7.34
C ILE A 405 1.89 37.15 -5.93
N ALA A 406 2.50 38.15 -5.29
CA ALA A 406 3.19 37.96 -4.00
C ALA A 406 2.33 37.44 -2.82
N PHE A 407 1.01 37.51 -2.89
CA PHE A 407 0.13 37.20 -1.76
C PHE A 407 -1.18 36.55 -2.22
N ASP A 408 -1.06 35.55 -3.08
CA ASP A 408 -2.17 34.60 -3.27
C ASP A 408 -2.39 33.81 -1.97
N ASN A 409 -3.63 33.40 -1.70
CA ASN A 409 -3.97 32.83 -0.41
C ASN A 409 -5.10 31.81 -0.44
N LEU A 410 -5.03 30.91 0.53
CA LEU A 410 -6.09 30.00 0.93
C LEU A 410 -6.67 30.46 2.27
N ILE A 411 -7.93 30.87 2.24
CA ILE A 411 -8.74 31.32 3.37
C ILE A 411 -9.67 30.21 3.83
N ILE A 412 -9.67 29.95 5.13
CA ILE A 412 -10.57 29.04 5.82
C ILE A 412 -11.40 29.87 6.80
N ASP A 413 -12.71 29.92 6.56
CA ASP A 413 -13.69 30.51 7.48
C ASP A 413 -14.05 29.44 8.52
N LEU A 414 -13.70 29.67 9.79
CA LEU A 414 -13.95 28.73 10.88
C LEU A 414 -15.38 28.86 11.43
N GLU A 415 -16.21 29.72 10.84
CA GLU A 415 -17.61 30.04 11.15
C GLU A 415 -17.86 30.67 12.53
N MET A 416 -17.06 30.29 13.53
CA MET A 416 -17.06 30.79 14.89
C MET A 416 -15.63 30.97 15.40
N PRO A 417 -15.43 31.79 16.44
CA PRO A 417 -14.12 31.92 17.07
C PRO A 417 -13.55 30.58 17.51
N ILE A 418 -12.32 30.29 17.10
CA ILE A 418 -11.67 29.02 17.43
C ILE A 418 -11.25 28.97 18.90
N ASN A 419 -11.51 27.83 19.55
CA ASN A 419 -11.08 27.58 20.91
C ASN A 419 -9.65 27.01 20.93
N LEU A 420 -8.67 27.89 21.09
CA LEU A 420 -7.24 27.52 21.16
C LEU A 420 -6.78 27.07 22.56
N SER A 421 -7.66 27.00 23.56
CA SER A 421 -7.24 26.68 24.95
C SER A 421 -6.66 25.27 25.09
N GLU A 422 -7.11 24.34 24.26
CA GLU A 422 -6.57 22.97 24.20
C GLU A 422 -5.73 22.80 22.94
N ASN A 423 -6.26 23.19 21.77
CA ASN A 423 -5.64 22.97 20.46
C ASN A 423 -5.13 24.27 19.85
N SER A 424 -3.93 24.71 20.26
CA SER A 424 -3.34 25.97 19.81
C SER A 424 -2.34 25.84 18.66
N LEU A 425 -1.99 24.61 18.25
CA LEU A 425 -1.02 24.37 17.19
C LEU A 425 -1.75 24.04 15.90
N PHE A 426 -1.68 24.92 14.90
CA PHE A 426 -2.14 24.55 13.56
C PHE A 426 -1.07 23.71 12.87
N THR A 427 -1.45 22.58 12.30
CA THR A 427 -0.58 21.69 11.53
C THR A 427 -1.15 21.46 10.14
N ILE A 428 -0.25 21.25 9.18
CA ILE A 428 -0.57 20.93 7.79
C ILE A 428 0.57 20.11 7.20
N MET A 429 0.24 19.05 6.46
CA MET A 429 1.20 18.34 5.62
C MET A 429 1.24 18.96 4.23
N ILE A 430 2.45 19.22 3.73
CA ILE A 430 2.66 19.83 2.41
C ILE A 430 3.69 19.00 1.64
N TYR A 431 3.37 18.66 0.40
CA TYR A 431 4.31 18.17 -0.61
C TYR A 431 4.45 19.23 -1.70
N SER A 432 5.70 19.58 -2.02
CA SER A 432 6.02 20.62 -3.00
C SER A 432 7.19 20.20 -3.88
N THR A 433 7.20 20.64 -5.14
CA THR A 433 8.35 20.50 -6.04
C THR A 433 9.32 21.69 -5.99
N GLN A 434 9.01 22.71 -5.17
CA GLN A 434 9.79 23.94 -5.04
C GLN A 434 9.87 24.43 -3.59
N THR A 435 10.97 25.10 -3.26
CA THR A 435 11.12 25.82 -1.99
C THR A 435 10.33 27.12 -2.04
N ALA A 436 9.67 27.49 -0.95
CA ALA A 436 8.83 28.69 -0.92
C ALA A 436 8.65 29.21 0.52
N PRO A 437 8.54 30.53 0.74
CA PRO A 437 8.07 31.07 2.00
C PRO A 437 6.63 30.62 2.27
N LEU A 438 6.32 30.28 3.52
CA LEU A 438 5.01 29.82 3.95
C LEU A 438 4.54 30.64 5.15
N ILE A 439 3.31 31.12 5.12
CA ILE A 439 2.74 31.89 6.24
C ILE A 439 1.39 31.30 6.61
N ALA A 440 1.16 31.12 7.90
CA ALA A 440 -0.17 30.91 8.46
C ALA A 440 -0.56 32.13 9.31
N ARG A 441 -1.74 32.68 9.06
CA ARG A 441 -2.27 33.85 9.75
C ARG A 441 -3.66 33.56 10.30
N LEU A 442 -3.86 33.88 11.58
CA LEU A 442 -5.14 33.72 12.26
C LEU A 442 -5.70 35.11 12.63
N GLU A 443 -6.92 35.42 12.18
CA GLU A 443 -7.55 36.74 12.36
C GLU A 443 -9.08 36.66 12.57
N GLY A 444 -9.75 37.83 12.61
CA GLY A 444 -11.18 37.99 12.87
C GLY A 444 -11.51 38.56 14.26
N GLY A 445 -10.58 38.37 15.21
CA GLY A 445 -10.68 38.78 16.59
C GLY A 445 -10.07 40.15 16.92
N THR A 446 -9.71 40.35 18.18
CA THR A 446 -9.06 41.58 18.68
C THR A 446 -7.59 41.68 18.33
N THR A 447 -6.89 40.55 18.30
CA THR A 447 -5.46 40.46 18.03
C THR A 447 -5.19 39.38 16.97
N PRO A 448 -4.92 39.77 15.70
CA PRO A 448 -4.48 38.80 14.70
C PRO A 448 -3.02 38.40 14.93
N LEU A 449 -2.67 37.16 14.56
CA LEU A 449 -1.30 36.65 14.61
C LEU A 449 -0.89 36.08 13.25
N GLU A 450 0.34 36.37 12.86
CA GLU A 450 0.98 35.84 11.67
C GLU A 450 2.25 35.07 12.09
N VAL A 451 2.36 33.82 11.64
CA VAL A 451 3.50 32.94 11.93
C VAL A 451 4.11 32.50 10.60
N THR A 452 5.42 32.67 10.46
CA THR A 452 6.14 32.42 9.20
C THR A 452 7.00 31.16 9.30
N SER A 453 7.11 30.45 8.19
CA SER A 453 7.96 29.27 7.99
C SER A 453 8.50 29.26 6.55
N ASN A 454 9.27 28.24 6.18
CA ASN A 454 9.75 28.05 4.81
C ASN A 454 9.65 26.58 4.42
N ILE A 455 9.15 26.32 3.22
CA ILE A 455 9.26 25.02 2.56
C ILE A 455 10.69 24.87 2.06
N THR A 456 11.46 23.97 2.67
CA THR A 456 12.87 23.72 2.33
C THR A 456 13.09 22.38 1.66
N GLU A 457 12.34 21.35 2.07
CA GLU A 457 12.39 20.03 1.46
C GLU A 457 11.41 19.95 0.29
N ILE A 458 11.81 19.25 -0.77
CA ILE A 458 11.05 19.14 -2.01
C ILE A 458 10.95 17.68 -2.43
N ASN A 459 9.84 17.33 -3.09
CA ASN A 459 9.49 15.97 -3.51
C ASN A 459 9.39 14.97 -2.35
N GLU A 460 8.95 15.44 -1.19
CA GLU A 460 8.56 14.62 -0.05
C GLU A 460 7.51 15.36 0.78
N TRP A 461 6.71 14.60 1.54
CA TRP A 461 5.76 15.15 2.50
C TRP A 461 6.47 15.70 3.74
N VAL A 462 6.13 16.92 4.14
CA VAL A 462 6.61 17.54 5.38
C VAL A 462 5.43 18.11 6.16
N GLN A 463 5.39 17.83 7.47
CA GLN A 463 4.46 18.46 8.40
C GLN A 463 5.00 19.81 8.88
N TYR A 464 4.20 20.86 8.72
CA TYR A 464 4.48 22.20 9.23
C TYR A 464 3.59 22.49 10.44
N THR A 465 4.12 23.24 11.41
CA THR A 465 3.41 23.58 12.65
C THR A 465 3.51 25.07 12.92
N PHE A 466 2.39 25.69 13.26
CA PHE A 466 2.26 27.11 13.57
C PHE A 466 1.60 27.27 14.94
N ASP A 467 2.27 27.97 15.86
CA ASP A 467 1.76 28.15 17.23
C ASP A 467 0.93 29.43 17.35
N PHE A 468 -0.36 29.26 17.64
CA PHE A 468 -1.31 30.35 17.89
C PHE A 468 -1.63 30.54 19.39
N SER A 469 -0.83 29.98 20.29
CA SER A 469 -1.02 30.07 21.76
C SER A 469 -1.08 31.51 22.28
N SER A 470 -0.36 32.44 21.66
CA SER A 470 -0.34 33.86 22.06
C SER A 470 -1.64 34.64 21.75
N VAL A 471 -2.58 34.05 21.02
CA VAL A 471 -3.90 34.65 20.70
C VAL A 471 -5.08 33.83 21.23
N ILE A 472 -4.85 32.99 22.24
CA ILE A 472 -5.91 32.29 22.97
C ILE A 472 -6.91 33.32 23.53
N GLY A 473 -8.20 33.12 23.24
CA GLY A 473 -9.28 33.97 23.76
C GLY A 473 -9.46 35.29 23.03
N GLU A 474 -8.67 35.58 21.98
CA GLU A 474 -8.76 36.83 21.21
C GLU A 474 -9.92 36.84 20.20
N GLY A 475 -10.65 35.74 20.07
CA GLY A 475 -11.88 35.68 19.27
C GLY A 475 -11.66 35.54 17.76
N ASN A 476 -10.47 35.11 17.32
CA ASN A 476 -10.17 34.89 15.91
C ASN A 476 -10.97 33.71 15.33
N ASP A 477 -11.43 33.85 14.09
CA ASP A 477 -12.35 32.92 13.40
C ASP A 477 -11.94 32.65 11.93
N THR A 478 -10.83 33.20 11.46
CA THR A 478 -10.39 33.06 10.07
C THR A 478 -8.92 32.65 10.02
N LEU A 479 -8.62 31.51 9.39
CA LEU A 479 -7.25 31.07 9.09
C LEU A 479 -6.92 31.38 7.63
N ILE A 480 -5.75 31.95 7.36
CA ILE A 480 -5.28 32.28 6.03
C ILE A 480 -3.87 31.72 5.83
N LEU A 481 -3.70 30.93 4.78
CA LEU A 481 -2.43 30.36 4.38
C LEU A 481 -1.92 31.08 3.12
N PHE A 482 -0.66 31.48 3.15
CA PHE A 482 0.04 32.04 1.99
C PHE A 482 1.19 31.12 1.62
N PHE A 483 1.08 30.54 0.44
CA PHE A 483 2.17 29.82 -0.20
C PHE A 483 2.97 30.82 -1.03
N ASN A 484 4.28 30.59 -1.16
CA ASN A 484 5.22 31.51 -1.80
C ASN A 484 5.12 32.97 -1.32
N ALA A 485 4.86 33.17 -0.02
CA ALA A 485 4.47 34.46 0.50
C ALA A 485 5.54 35.55 0.30
N GLY A 486 5.14 36.68 -0.28
CA GLY A 486 6.01 37.81 -0.56
C GLY A 486 6.93 37.64 -1.79
N ALA A 487 6.84 36.53 -2.53
CA ALA A 487 7.65 36.25 -3.70
C ALA A 487 6.82 36.25 -5.00
N GLU A 488 7.46 36.64 -6.12
CA GLU A 488 6.84 36.72 -7.45
C GLU A 488 7.69 35.95 -8.49
N ASP A 489 8.38 34.91 -8.04
CA ASP A 489 9.36 34.12 -8.81
C ASP A 489 8.81 32.78 -9.32
N GLY A 490 7.52 32.52 -9.08
CA GLY A 490 6.80 31.32 -9.49
C GLY A 490 6.16 31.39 -10.88
N THR A 491 5.29 30.43 -11.18
CA THR A 491 4.46 30.41 -12.39
C THR A 491 3.02 30.85 -12.12
N GLU A 492 2.18 30.94 -13.16
CA GLU A 492 0.76 31.26 -12.98
C GLU A 492 -0.04 30.12 -12.30
N ASN A 493 0.51 28.90 -12.20
CA ASN A 493 -0.17 27.73 -11.65
C ASN A 493 0.82 26.82 -10.91
N ASP A 494 1.56 27.37 -9.95
CA ASP A 494 2.39 26.54 -9.07
C ASP A 494 1.47 25.68 -8.20
N VAL A 495 1.81 24.40 -8.01
CA VAL A 495 0.95 23.46 -7.28
C VAL A 495 1.62 23.07 -5.97
N TYR A 496 0.89 23.26 -4.87
CA TYR A 496 1.23 22.74 -3.55
C TYR A 496 0.21 21.69 -3.17
N TYR A 497 0.66 20.47 -2.93
CA TYR A 497 -0.19 19.41 -2.43
C TYR A 497 -0.27 19.52 -0.92
N ILE A 498 -1.48 19.48 -0.38
CA ILE A 498 -1.79 19.71 1.02
C ILE A 498 -2.66 18.60 1.56
N ASP A 499 -2.47 18.29 2.83
CA ASP A 499 -3.25 17.28 3.53
C ASP A 499 -3.22 17.49 5.05
N ASN A 500 -4.12 16.86 5.78
CA ASN A 500 -4.18 16.82 7.24
C ASN A 500 -4.07 18.22 7.87
N LEU A 501 -4.94 19.12 7.45
CA LEU A 501 -5.05 20.47 8.03
C LEU A 501 -5.81 20.37 9.34
N GLN A 502 -5.14 20.59 10.48
CA GLN A 502 -5.80 20.45 11.79
C GLN A 502 -5.16 21.28 12.90
N PHE A 503 -5.95 21.60 13.92
CA PHE A 503 -5.47 22.16 15.18
C PHE A 503 -5.21 21.05 16.21
N GLU A 504 -3.97 20.94 16.65
CA GLU A 504 -3.52 19.96 17.63
C GLU A 504 -3.26 20.59 19.00
N SER A 505 -3.25 19.73 20.02
CA SER A 505 -2.94 20.11 21.38
C SER A 505 -1.52 20.65 21.48
N ASN A 506 -1.33 21.78 22.16
CA ASN A 506 0.02 22.24 22.50
C ASN A 506 0.50 21.53 23.78
N PRO A 507 1.50 20.63 23.72
CA PRO A 507 2.00 19.93 24.90
C PRO A 507 2.69 20.88 25.90
N CYS A 508 2.99 22.10 25.49
CA CYS A 508 3.66 23.14 26.26
C CYS A 508 2.75 24.30 26.63
N SER A 509 1.43 24.13 26.49
CA SER A 509 0.42 25.09 26.96
C SER A 509 0.48 25.30 28.47
N VAL A 510 -0.08 26.42 28.93
CA VAL A 510 -0.25 26.72 30.35
C VAL A 510 -0.96 25.58 31.08
N VAL A 511 -0.42 25.17 32.22
CA VAL A 511 -1.09 24.25 33.14
C VAL A 511 -1.96 25.09 34.06
N ALA A 512 -3.28 24.99 33.87
CA ALA A 512 -4.24 25.54 34.82
C ALA A 512 -4.30 24.64 36.06
N GLU A 513 -3.64 25.06 37.14
CA GLU A 513 -3.65 24.32 38.40
C GLU A 513 -4.96 24.56 39.19
N ASP A 514 -5.56 23.48 39.70
CA ASP A 514 -6.65 23.57 40.67
C ASP A 514 -6.09 23.61 42.10
N CYS A 515 -6.03 24.80 42.67
CA CYS A 515 -5.53 25.00 44.03
C CYS A 515 -6.52 24.56 45.12
N THR A 516 -7.68 24.01 44.77
CA THR A 516 -8.69 23.60 45.73
C THR A 516 -8.22 22.41 46.57
N GLY A 517 -7.94 22.66 47.85
CA GLY A 517 -7.60 21.61 48.82
C GLY A 517 -6.16 21.11 48.74
N VAL A 518 -5.27 21.85 48.05
CA VAL A 518 -3.83 21.59 48.07
C VAL A 518 -3.33 21.68 49.52
N ALA A 519 -2.71 20.60 50.00
CA ALA A 519 -2.12 20.54 51.32
C ALA A 519 -0.69 21.13 51.27
N PRO A 520 -0.28 21.93 52.28
CA PRO A 520 1.07 22.50 52.31
C PRO A 520 2.16 21.43 52.25
N ASP A 521 3.02 21.51 51.24
CA ASP A 521 4.30 20.80 51.16
C ASP A 521 5.44 21.77 51.48
N LEU A 522 5.99 21.65 52.69
CA LEU A 522 7.03 22.55 53.18
C LEU A 522 8.37 22.42 52.43
N SER A 523 8.54 21.42 51.54
CA SER A 523 9.70 21.43 50.66
C SER A 523 9.58 22.42 49.51
N ILE A 524 8.37 22.90 49.21
CA ILE A 524 8.12 23.94 48.21
C ILE A 524 8.17 25.30 48.91
N ILE A 525 9.10 26.15 48.51
CA ILE A 525 9.18 27.53 49.00
C ILE A 525 8.05 28.35 48.40
N SER A 526 7.98 28.36 47.07
CA SER A 526 6.90 28.98 46.30
C SER A 526 6.86 28.38 44.89
N ASP A 527 5.67 27.95 44.46
CA ASP A 527 5.35 27.65 43.05
C ASP A 527 4.58 28.80 42.37
N PHE A 528 4.37 29.91 43.10
CA PHE A 528 3.66 31.12 42.68
C PHE A 528 2.22 30.91 42.17
N ASN A 529 1.68 29.70 42.33
CA ASN A 529 0.33 29.31 41.95
C ASN A 529 -0.42 28.84 43.19
N CYS A 530 -0.31 27.55 43.52
CA CYS A 530 -1.10 26.94 44.58
C CYS A 530 -0.41 26.93 45.95
N GLN A 531 0.91 27.09 46.02
CA GLN A 531 1.67 27.01 47.26
C GLN A 531 2.72 28.12 47.38
N GLN A 532 2.55 28.95 48.41
CA GLN A 532 3.57 29.87 48.91
C GLN A 532 3.72 29.62 50.41
N ASN A 533 4.61 28.71 50.77
CA ASN A 533 4.76 28.25 52.15
C ASN A 533 5.66 29.15 53.00
N TYR A 534 6.47 30.00 52.36
CA TYR A 534 7.36 30.94 53.03
C TYR A 534 7.25 32.35 52.41
N HIS A 535 7.50 33.36 53.24
CA HIS A 535 7.47 34.75 52.80
C HIS A 535 8.72 35.08 51.96
N LEU A 536 8.51 35.72 50.81
CA LEU A 536 9.55 36.11 49.87
C LEU A 536 9.99 37.56 50.12
N GLY A 537 10.79 37.77 51.16
CA GLY A 537 11.38 39.07 51.45
C GLY A 537 11.85 39.24 52.90
N ALA A 538 12.73 40.20 53.14
CA ALA A 538 13.27 40.46 54.48
C ALA A 538 12.27 41.14 55.42
N VAL A 539 11.25 41.83 54.86
CA VAL A 539 10.23 42.55 55.61
C VAL A 539 8.89 41.84 55.40
N PRO A 540 8.23 41.31 56.44
CA PRO A 540 6.98 40.51 56.29
C PRO A 540 5.80 41.21 55.62
N THR A 541 5.86 42.52 55.40
CA THR A 541 4.82 43.31 54.74
C THR A 541 5.20 43.77 53.33
N VAL A 542 6.38 43.38 52.86
CA VAL A 542 6.91 43.70 51.53
C VAL A 542 7.21 42.37 50.85
N ASP A 543 6.59 42.17 49.68
CA ASP A 543 6.89 41.03 48.82
C ASP A 543 7.96 41.47 47.82
N ASP A 544 9.16 40.93 47.96
CA ASP A 544 10.31 41.26 47.13
C ASP A 544 10.25 40.49 45.78
N ALA A 545 9.37 39.50 45.65
CA ALA A 545 9.10 38.74 44.43
C ALA A 545 7.58 38.53 44.19
N PRO A 546 6.80 39.61 43.96
CA PRO A 546 5.35 39.53 43.79
C PRO A 546 4.93 38.63 42.63
N VAL A 547 3.81 37.92 42.83
CA VAL A 547 3.16 37.09 41.81
C VAL A 547 2.67 37.96 40.65
N VAL A 548 3.03 37.55 39.43
CA VAL A 548 2.59 38.14 38.16
C VAL A 548 2.27 37.03 37.14
N ASP A 549 1.55 37.36 36.08
CA ASP A 549 1.33 36.44 34.96
C ASP A 549 2.68 36.01 34.36
N ASN A 550 2.80 34.72 34.01
CA ASN A 550 4.01 34.20 33.37
C ASN A 550 4.23 34.89 32.01
N PRO A 551 5.34 35.66 31.84
CA PRO A 551 5.58 36.41 30.61
C PRO A 551 6.06 35.55 29.44
N ASN A 552 6.43 34.29 29.68
CA ASN A 552 6.91 33.36 28.67
C ASN A 552 6.51 31.93 29.05
N ILE A 553 5.33 31.48 28.61
CA ILE A 553 4.90 30.09 28.85
C ILE A 553 5.57 29.19 27.82
N ASP A 554 6.34 28.21 28.28
CA ASP A 554 7.02 27.24 27.41
C ASP A 554 7.03 25.83 28.04
N CYS A 555 7.71 24.89 27.39
CA CYS A 555 7.78 23.51 27.86
C CYS A 555 8.54 23.36 29.19
N ILE A 556 9.41 24.30 29.54
CA ILE A 556 10.20 24.30 30.77
C ILE A 556 9.37 24.88 31.91
N ASN A 557 8.68 26.00 31.66
CA ASN A 557 7.77 26.61 32.60
C ASN A 557 6.37 26.83 32.01
N ARG A 558 5.47 25.92 32.40
CA ARG A 558 4.07 25.91 32.01
C ARG A 558 3.15 26.59 33.03
N SER A 559 3.69 27.18 34.10
CA SER A 559 2.90 27.83 35.14
C SER A 559 2.15 29.05 34.60
N ALA A 560 0.94 29.29 35.11
CA ALA A 560 0.17 30.48 34.78
C ALA A 560 0.76 31.74 35.41
N ASN A 561 1.28 31.62 36.63
CA ASN A 561 1.85 32.72 37.40
C ASN A 561 3.28 32.41 37.85
N VAL A 562 4.07 33.46 38.04
CA VAL A 562 5.48 33.40 38.46
C VAL A 562 5.80 34.58 39.39
N GLY A 563 6.92 34.51 40.11
CA GLY A 563 7.43 35.62 40.93
C GLY A 563 8.25 36.61 40.12
N ARG A 564 8.08 37.91 40.34
CA ARG A 564 8.88 38.96 39.68
C ARG A 564 9.87 39.61 40.64
N TYR A 565 11.12 39.16 40.65
CA TYR A 565 12.20 39.74 41.44
C TYR A 565 12.87 40.92 40.72
N THR A 566 13.24 41.96 41.48
CA THR A 566 13.93 43.15 40.96
C THR A 566 15.28 43.30 41.66
N ASP A 567 16.37 43.12 40.92
CA ASP A 567 17.72 43.49 41.35
C ASP A 567 17.93 44.99 41.10
N ASN A 568 18.35 45.75 42.11
CA ASN A 568 18.56 47.19 41.99
C ASN A 568 19.73 47.59 41.07
N GLY A 569 20.60 46.65 40.69
CA GLY A 569 21.72 46.82 39.75
C GLY A 569 22.89 47.66 40.29
N THR A 570 22.83 48.11 41.54
CA THR A 570 23.84 48.93 42.23
C THR A 570 24.51 48.22 43.40
N ASP A 571 23.86 47.22 43.99
CA ASP A 571 24.41 46.36 45.03
C ASP A 571 24.79 45.00 44.40
N PRO A 572 26.08 44.62 44.39
CA PRO A 572 26.50 43.34 43.81
C PRO A 572 25.95 42.12 44.55
N PHE A 573 25.34 42.30 45.73
CA PHE A 573 24.72 41.23 46.50
C PHE A 573 23.30 41.63 46.94
N ASP A 574 22.56 42.30 46.06
CA ASP A 574 21.11 42.42 46.22
C ASP A 574 20.49 41.02 46.31
N ASN A 575 19.53 40.83 47.20
CA ASN A 575 19.05 39.49 47.51
C ASN A 575 17.54 39.40 47.75
N LEU A 576 17.04 38.20 47.43
CA LEU A 576 15.77 37.70 47.91
C LEU A 576 16.02 36.86 49.18
N PHE A 577 15.56 37.38 50.31
CA PHE A 577 15.66 36.71 51.61
C PHE A 577 14.40 35.93 51.94
N ILE A 578 14.55 34.70 52.43
CA ILE A 578 13.45 33.80 52.79
C ILE A 578 13.73 33.23 54.19
N ASP A 579 12.86 33.56 55.16
CA ASP A 579 12.86 32.95 56.50
C ASP A 579 12.19 31.58 56.43
N LEU A 580 12.92 30.51 56.76
CA LEU A 580 12.40 29.13 56.75
C LEU A 580 11.65 28.77 58.04
N GLU A 581 11.41 29.75 58.91
CA GLU A 581 10.66 29.64 60.17
C GLU A 581 11.22 28.61 61.17
N GLY A 582 12.45 28.16 60.98
CA GLY A 582 13.14 27.17 61.79
C GLY A 582 14.19 26.39 61.00
N PRO A 583 14.97 25.52 61.66
CA PRO A 583 15.92 24.67 60.95
C PRO A 583 15.23 23.81 59.88
N PHE A 584 15.66 23.94 58.63
CA PHE A 584 15.11 23.20 57.50
C PHE A 584 15.71 21.79 57.43
N ASP A 585 14.88 20.78 57.22
CA ASP A 585 15.33 19.37 57.18
C ASP A 585 15.76 18.98 55.75
N LEU A 586 17.07 18.96 55.54
CA LEU A 586 17.68 18.56 54.25
C LEU A 586 17.93 17.05 54.15
N SER A 587 17.51 16.24 55.13
CA SER A 587 17.86 14.81 55.16
C SER A 587 17.25 13.98 54.03
N THR A 588 16.13 14.45 53.47
CA THR A 588 15.47 13.84 52.29
C THR A 588 15.57 14.72 51.05
N ASN A 589 15.52 16.04 51.21
CA ASN A 589 15.45 16.99 50.12
C ASN A 589 16.60 18.00 50.24
N SER A 590 17.79 17.64 49.76
CA SER A 590 19.00 18.46 49.89
C SER A 590 19.34 19.30 48.67
N THR A 591 18.57 19.19 47.58
CA THR A 591 18.82 19.93 46.34
C THR A 591 17.78 21.03 46.18
N LEU A 592 18.22 22.29 46.13
CA LEU A 592 17.35 23.40 45.78
C LEU A 592 17.24 23.49 44.25
N LYS A 593 16.01 23.53 43.75
CA LYS A 593 15.67 23.85 42.37
C LYS A 593 14.95 25.18 42.30
N ILE A 594 15.17 25.89 41.20
CA ILE A 594 14.46 27.12 40.85
C ILE A 594 14.42 27.24 39.34
N LYS A 595 13.23 27.49 38.79
CA LYS A 595 13.09 27.95 37.41
C LYS A 595 13.29 29.46 37.40
N ILE A 596 14.10 29.93 36.47
CA ILE A 596 14.42 31.36 36.34
C ILE A 596 14.44 31.77 34.87
N LEU A 597 13.82 32.92 34.59
CA LEU A 597 13.83 33.58 33.29
C LEU A 597 14.51 34.94 33.42
N SER A 598 15.48 35.20 32.54
CA SER A 598 16.26 36.43 32.50
C SER A 598 16.39 36.94 31.08
N ASN A 599 16.06 38.23 30.87
CA ASN A 599 16.36 38.93 29.62
C ASN A 599 17.74 39.63 29.65
N VAL A 600 18.48 39.47 30.75
CA VAL A 600 19.87 39.95 30.87
C VAL A 600 20.78 38.99 30.11
N GLN A 601 21.77 39.54 29.41
CA GLN A 601 22.70 38.77 28.57
C GLN A 601 23.44 37.70 29.40
N ALA A 602 23.18 36.43 29.10
CA ALA A 602 23.85 35.30 29.72
C ALA A 602 25.37 35.28 29.44
N PRO A 603 26.19 34.70 30.34
CA PRO A 603 25.78 34.03 31.60
C PRO A 603 25.46 35.01 32.74
N VAL A 604 24.43 34.71 33.54
CA VAL A 604 24.07 35.48 34.75
C VAL A 604 24.31 34.60 35.98
N PRO A 605 25.23 34.97 36.89
CA PRO A 605 25.52 34.17 38.09
C PRO A 605 24.39 34.26 39.11
N VAL A 606 23.97 33.11 39.63
CA VAL A 606 23.02 33.00 40.74
C VAL A 606 23.70 32.30 41.89
N LEU A 607 23.72 32.95 43.05
CA LEU A 607 24.21 32.37 44.30
C LEU A 607 23.02 32.03 45.19
N ALA A 608 22.88 30.75 45.53
CA ALA A 608 22.00 30.32 46.60
C ALA A 608 22.81 30.10 47.88
N LYS A 609 22.30 30.61 49.00
CA LYS A 609 22.97 30.54 50.30
C LYS A 609 22.01 30.05 51.37
N LEU A 610 22.44 29.07 52.15
CA LEU A 610 21.79 28.69 53.41
C LEU A 610 22.50 29.34 54.59
N GLU A 611 21.76 29.92 55.53
CA GLU A 611 22.32 30.57 56.74
C GLU A 611 21.48 30.35 58.01
N GLY A 612 21.88 30.99 59.12
CA GLY A 612 21.34 30.75 60.47
C GLY A 612 21.95 29.58 61.24
N GLY A 613 22.54 28.63 60.50
CA GLY A 613 23.41 27.55 60.98
C GLY A 613 24.87 27.75 60.53
N THR A 614 25.55 26.67 60.15
CA THR A 614 26.81 26.75 59.39
C THR A 614 26.48 27.21 57.96
N PRO A 615 26.98 28.36 57.47
CA PRO A 615 26.62 28.83 56.14
C PRO A 615 27.22 27.99 55.02
N LEU A 616 26.44 27.74 53.96
CA LEU A 616 26.90 27.11 52.71
C LEU A 616 26.41 27.95 51.52
N GLU A 617 27.30 28.18 50.55
CA GLU A 617 27.12 29.02 49.38
C GLU A 617 27.38 28.19 48.11
N VAL A 618 26.42 28.17 47.19
CA VAL A 618 26.48 27.36 45.96
C VAL A 618 26.09 28.25 44.76
N PHE A 619 26.93 28.25 43.72
CA PHE A 619 26.69 29.00 42.49
C PHE A 619 26.11 28.12 41.38
N ALA A 620 25.23 28.70 40.58
CA ALA A 620 24.80 28.21 39.27
C ALA A 620 24.61 29.40 38.33
N ASP A 621 24.76 29.19 37.01
CA ASP A 621 24.63 30.26 36.03
C ASP A 621 23.36 30.06 35.19
N ILE A 622 22.65 31.14 34.92
CA ILE A 622 21.67 31.19 33.81
C ILE A 622 22.49 31.25 32.52
N THR A 623 22.37 30.25 31.66
CA THR A 623 23.23 30.11 30.47
C THR A 623 22.57 30.57 29.17
N VAL A 624 21.25 30.79 29.17
CA VAL A 624 20.47 31.21 28.00
C VAL A 624 19.68 32.47 28.33
N THR A 625 19.72 33.46 27.43
CA THR A 625 18.97 34.71 27.56
C THR A 625 17.56 34.53 27.01
N GLY A 626 16.54 34.99 27.73
CA GLY A 626 15.15 35.06 27.26
C GLY A 626 14.37 33.75 27.32
N GLU A 627 14.97 32.68 27.86
CA GLU A 627 14.35 31.36 28.01
C GLU A 627 14.31 30.96 29.49
N TRP A 628 13.34 30.15 29.88
CA TRP A 628 13.32 29.55 31.21
C TRP A 628 14.47 28.56 31.37
N THR A 629 15.16 28.61 32.50
CA THR A 629 16.18 27.62 32.88
C THR A 629 15.86 27.10 34.27
N GLU A 630 15.96 25.78 34.50
CA GLU A 630 15.94 25.23 35.86
C GLU A 630 17.37 25.14 36.42
N LEU A 631 17.65 25.92 37.45
CA LEU A 631 18.92 25.87 38.18
C LEU A 631 18.84 24.86 39.33
N SER A 632 19.98 24.30 39.68
CA SER A 632 20.13 23.26 40.70
C SER A 632 21.28 23.59 41.63
N PHE A 633 21.03 23.58 42.94
CA PHE A 633 22.02 23.85 43.97
C PHE A 633 22.05 22.69 44.97
N ASP A 634 23.19 22.02 45.08
CA ASP A 634 23.40 20.89 46.00
C ASP A 634 23.80 21.39 47.40
N PHE A 635 22.91 21.23 48.37
CA PHE A 635 23.13 21.54 49.78
C PHE A 635 23.31 20.28 50.65
N SER A 636 23.70 19.14 50.07
CA SER A 636 23.96 17.91 50.83
C SER A 636 25.02 18.07 51.92
N ASP A 637 25.99 18.97 51.72
CA ASP A 637 27.01 19.30 52.72
C ASP A 637 26.46 20.12 53.93
N ALA A 638 25.24 20.66 53.85
CA ALA A 638 24.58 21.41 54.93
C ALA A 638 23.62 20.54 55.78
N ILE A 639 23.56 19.22 55.55
CA ILE A 639 22.68 18.33 56.31
C ILE A 639 23.04 18.36 57.81
N GLY A 640 22.09 18.81 58.63
CA GLY A 640 22.25 18.88 60.08
C GLY A 640 22.93 20.14 60.60
N ASP A 641 23.25 21.11 59.73
CA ASP A 641 23.90 22.37 60.13
C ASP A 641 22.96 23.40 60.77
N GLY A 642 21.65 23.12 60.77
CA GLY A 642 20.65 23.93 61.47
C GLY A 642 20.29 25.23 60.76
N ASN A 643 20.49 25.30 59.44
CA ASN A 643 20.15 26.47 58.62
C ASN A 643 18.64 26.73 58.65
N ASN A 644 18.26 28.00 58.81
CA ASN A 644 16.88 28.44 58.94
C ASN A 644 16.52 29.62 58.01
N ALA A 645 17.41 29.96 57.07
CA ALA A 645 17.13 30.96 56.06
C ALA A 645 17.78 30.56 54.73
N LEU A 646 17.07 30.88 53.64
CA LEU A 646 17.56 30.79 52.26
C LEU A 646 17.71 32.21 51.72
N VAL A 647 18.84 32.50 51.09
CA VAL A 647 19.13 33.80 50.48
C VAL A 647 19.55 33.56 49.03
N LEU A 648 18.83 34.17 48.09
CA LEU A 648 19.11 34.08 46.67
C LEU A 648 19.68 35.42 46.19
N PHE A 649 20.84 35.39 45.57
CA PHE A 649 21.47 36.53 44.90
C PHE A 649 21.43 36.25 43.41
N VAL A 650 20.50 36.89 42.70
CA VAL A 650 20.48 36.84 41.24
C VAL A 650 21.44 37.93 40.74
N ASN A 651 22.25 37.62 39.71
CA ASN A 651 23.35 38.48 39.25
C ASN A 651 24.46 38.68 40.30
N ALA A 652 24.75 37.63 41.06
CA ALA A 652 25.65 37.67 42.21
C ALA A 652 27.07 38.14 41.85
N GLY A 653 27.54 39.19 42.53
CA GLY A 653 28.87 39.77 42.36
C GLY A 653 28.98 40.83 41.27
N GLU A 654 27.91 41.08 40.51
CA GLU A 654 27.91 41.95 39.34
C GLU A 654 27.14 43.27 39.61
N THR A 655 27.42 44.32 38.84
CA THR A 655 26.67 45.60 38.93
C THR A 655 26.43 46.18 37.54
N ASN A 656 25.26 46.78 37.32
CA ASN A 656 24.84 47.33 36.03
C ASN A 656 24.90 48.86 35.97
N MET A 657 25.60 49.49 36.91
CA MET A 657 25.92 50.91 36.95
C MET A 657 24.74 51.90 36.97
N SER A 658 23.46 51.47 37.03
CA SER A 658 22.30 52.20 37.59
C SER A 658 20.90 51.67 37.17
N THR A 659 20.78 50.71 36.26
CA THR A 659 19.48 50.15 35.87
C THR A 659 19.16 48.91 36.68
N ALA A 660 17.95 48.86 37.25
CA ALA A 660 17.43 47.66 37.88
C ALA A 660 17.13 46.60 36.82
N ASP A 661 17.46 45.35 37.13
CA ASP A 661 17.17 44.19 36.30
C ASP A 661 15.96 43.44 36.85
N ILE A 662 15.21 42.80 35.95
CA ILE A 662 14.02 42.02 36.30
C ILE A 662 14.29 40.57 35.98
N TYR A 663 14.01 39.72 36.95
CA TYR A 663 14.09 38.27 36.85
C TYR A 663 12.74 37.68 37.22
N PHE A 664 12.32 36.64 36.51
CA PHE A 664 11.13 35.88 36.86
C PHE A 664 11.54 34.55 37.47
N LEU A 665 10.95 34.21 38.61
CA LEU A 665 11.27 33.05 39.42
C LEU A 665 10.06 32.14 39.50
N ASP A 666 10.26 30.84 39.46
CA ASP A 666 9.19 29.88 39.65
C ASP A 666 9.70 28.56 40.24
N ASP A 667 8.78 27.74 40.75
CA ASP A 667 9.03 26.41 41.31
C ASP A 667 10.24 26.35 42.26
N ILE A 668 10.34 27.30 43.19
CA ILE A 668 11.40 27.34 44.19
C ILE A 668 11.13 26.23 45.20
N ARG A 669 11.95 25.18 45.21
CA ARG A 669 11.70 23.99 46.02
C ARG A 669 12.97 23.22 46.36
N PHE A 670 12.93 22.50 47.47
CA PHE A 670 13.89 21.46 47.80
C PHE A 670 13.36 20.10 47.37
N GLU A 671 14.17 19.33 46.66
CA GLU A 671 13.87 17.96 46.23
C GLU A 671 15.01 16.99 46.55
N ALA A 672 14.75 15.71 46.33
CA ALA A 672 15.75 14.65 46.52
C ALA A 672 16.96 14.84 45.57
N PRO A 673 18.15 14.32 45.94
CA PRO A 673 19.38 14.49 45.16
C PRO A 673 19.34 13.97 43.73
#